data_AF-A0A954Z8N1-F1
#
_entry.id   AF-A0A954Z8N1-F1
#
_cell.length_a   1.000
_cell.length_b   1.000
_cell.length_c   1.000
_cell.angle_alpha   90.00
_cell.angle_beta   90.00
_cell.angle_gamma   90.00
#
_symmetry.space_group_name_H-M   'P 1'
#
loop_
_entity.id
_entity.type
_entity.pdbx_description
1 polymer ?
#
loop_
_entity_poly.entity_id
_entity_poly.type
_entity_poly.pdbx_seq_one_letter_code
_entity_poly.pdbx_strand_id
1 'polypeptide(L)'
;MSPHHHARRSSSFKQAISHTHRFSFVSPFFARRLRVEELEVRRMLASFLVSSLADEGAGTLREAITMANTAPGADTIDFSVVGKIDVGSQLPTITEAVHITGPGANLLTIDAGDGADNLFDTSDGYRIFEINDATSGLIDVSISGVYLTGGDPFGRGGAIFNTENLVLAGVTLTDNAAQNDGGGIWNDGTTTISRSTISGNVGAVGGGILNGNTGILTIIQSTISGNQGFDGGGINNRGKVVVTQSTLAVNRASRGGGAIWNRGEAAVTQSIISGNRAGTPGGMNTGGDEILSYSSSFNLSGNVLGDSYGSVASAFGGGTVQQAARVNNILATADGSKPTALSAILSPLADNGGTTLTHAITITSPAFQGGDASFTGPPDFDQRGADYHRVAFGRIDIGAYELQALPTLVVDTFVDESDGDFTSEHLSLREAIEIANAFEGHDNITIAVTGRIGIASQLPTITDSVTIIGPGADLLTIDAGLGGDGLRNGNGYRIFNIDDGTSALRDVEISGLAITGGDTPSDGGAIYNQENLTLANSALSGNSADLGGGILNIGSVTISRSTLSDNSASKGGGVLNSGSAIITQSTLSGNQAAFEGGGIQNALEATLTINRGTLSGNSAARGGGVWNFGTADIKQSIISGNTTGAGGEILNYSNYFYIGRVNLNAFNLIGDSSQTTEEALRGVAPGVEDILATSDGNEPTPLHAILGPLANNGGPTLTHALAPNSPALDAGTGSVIAGLLFNTGVDQLGIALSDGVDDPHYALLTQPGGGSLFDQTTPADGFPIPPWLANDSSSRWIGPLANDAEGPPGDYLYRTTFDLSSLEFSEWSFEIIGVWASDNAGVDILINGVSTGQTNQQFIEYSSFTVAAGFVPGLNTLDFVVNNASDTPNPTGLRVHDVRLVVTPTTDQRGLARNVNGVDIGAYEAQAAPSADFDSDGDVDGADFLTWQRGFGTLSAAKMDGDADNDADVDADDLAVWQTQFGSEPPLASKLQADSVAEAPVSGQSSSADLIDAAMALAWMDLPPERESLFVAQVESSAETMATSAVTEPVAYAVSAAQVDSALPQLGGRTATEMGWLAEELLEKLVG
;
A
#
# COMPACT_ATOMS: atom_id res chain seq x y z
N MET A 1 -1.12 -50.04 25.29
CA MET A 1 -0.59 -51.38 24.98
C MET A 1 -1.41 -51.97 23.85
N SER A 2 -0.73 -52.19 22.70
CA SER A 2 -1.09 -53.00 21.53
C SER A 2 -2.20 -52.54 20.55
N PRO A 3 -2.06 -52.84 19.24
CA PRO A 3 -2.00 -51.81 18.18
C PRO A 3 -2.78 -52.17 16.88
N HIS A 4 -2.56 -51.38 15.81
CA HIS A 4 -2.68 -51.65 14.35
C HIS A 4 -3.56 -50.63 13.59
N HIS A 5 -3.03 -49.78 12.69
CA HIS A 5 -2.41 -49.93 11.35
C HIS A 5 -3.42 -49.65 10.21
N HIS A 6 -3.10 -48.64 9.38
CA HIS A 6 -3.37 -48.45 7.94
C HIS A 6 -4.84 -48.62 7.42
N ALA A 7 -5.35 -47.91 6.41
CA ALA A 7 -4.76 -47.41 5.17
C ALA A 7 -5.70 -46.39 4.48
N ARG A 8 -5.09 -45.63 3.56
CA ARG A 8 -5.60 -44.66 2.58
C ARG A 8 -6.66 -45.18 1.59
N ARG A 9 -7.40 -44.24 0.98
CA ARG A 9 -7.60 -43.97 -0.49
C ARG A 9 -8.92 -43.20 -0.71
N SER A 10 -8.92 -41.95 -1.20
CA SER A 10 -8.71 -41.41 -2.56
C SER A 10 -9.99 -41.21 -3.38
N SER A 11 -10.06 -40.06 -4.08
CA SER A 11 -10.87 -39.64 -5.25
C SER A 11 -11.76 -38.43 -4.95
N SER A 12 -11.41 -37.20 -5.38
CA SER A 12 -11.47 -36.63 -6.74
C SER A 12 -12.86 -36.70 -7.37
N PHE A 13 -13.54 -35.57 -7.59
CA PHE A 13 -14.16 -35.24 -8.89
C PHE A 13 -14.67 -33.79 -8.99
N LYS A 14 -14.65 -33.33 -10.23
CA LYS A 14 -14.90 -31.99 -10.81
C LYS A 14 -16.34 -31.47 -10.66
N GLN A 15 -16.42 -30.15 -10.46
CA GLN A 15 -17.12 -29.13 -11.27
C GLN A 15 -18.38 -29.54 -12.07
N ALA A 16 -19.52 -28.89 -11.79
CA ALA A 16 -20.47 -28.40 -12.81
C ALA A 16 -21.53 -27.44 -12.22
N ILE A 17 -21.72 -26.35 -12.94
CA ILE A 17 -22.64 -25.22 -12.79
C ILE A 17 -24.11 -25.66 -12.98
N SER A 18 -25.07 -25.09 -12.25
CA SER A 18 -26.40 -24.71 -12.80
C SER A 18 -27.26 -23.93 -11.79
N HIS A 19 -27.95 -22.94 -12.35
CA HIS A 19 -28.89 -21.97 -11.79
C HIS A 19 -30.10 -22.50 -10.98
N THR A 20 -30.62 -21.58 -10.15
CA THR A 20 -32.01 -21.41 -9.66
C THR A 20 -32.59 -22.38 -8.62
N HIS A 21 -32.85 -21.87 -7.40
CA HIS A 21 -33.81 -22.47 -6.47
C HIS A 21 -34.81 -21.45 -5.88
N ARG A 22 -36.08 -21.63 -6.26
CA ARG A 22 -37.28 -21.26 -5.52
C ARG A 22 -37.55 -22.30 -4.43
N PHE A 23 -37.99 -21.80 -3.26
CA PHE A 23 -38.91 -22.36 -2.26
C PHE A 23 -39.13 -23.89 -2.16
N SER A 24 -38.91 -24.44 -0.94
CA SER A 24 -39.90 -25.30 -0.27
C SER A 24 -39.58 -25.47 1.24
N PHE A 25 -40.53 -25.07 2.09
CA PHE A 25 -40.63 -25.42 3.50
C PHE A 25 -41.25 -26.82 3.68
N VAL A 26 -40.82 -27.58 4.69
CA VAL A 26 -41.59 -28.69 5.27
C VAL A 26 -41.44 -28.69 6.79
N SER A 27 -42.56 -28.53 7.50
CA SER A 27 -42.72 -28.77 8.95
C SER A 27 -43.40 -30.13 9.20
N PRO A 28 -43.35 -30.65 10.44
CA PRO A 28 -44.53 -31.36 10.96
C PRO A 28 -44.96 -30.97 12.40
N PHE A 29 -46.23 -30.58 12.47
CA PHE A 29 -47.29 -30.82 13.46
C PHE A 29 -46.99 -31.32 14.90
N PHE A 30 -47.52 -30.58 15.88
CA PHE A 30 -48.22 -31.11 17.06
C PHE A 30 -49.62 -30.46 17.19
N ALA A 31 -50.60 -31.26 17.59
CA ALA A 31 -52.04 -30.98 17.53
C ALA A 31 -52.54 -29.94 18.56
N ARG A 32 -53.33 -28.95 18.10
CA ARG A 32 -54.09 -28.02 18.96
C ARG A 32 -55.37 -28.67 19.48
N ARG A 33 -55.55 -28.71 20.80
CA ARG A 33 -56.88 -28.65 21.44
C ARG A 33 -57.43 -27.24 21.21
N LEU A 34 -58.62 -27.11 20.64
CA LEU A 34 -59.38 -25.86 20.64
C LEU A 34 -59.72 -25.49 22.09
N ARG A 35 -58.97 -24.55 22.68
CA ARG A 35 -59.53 -23.63 23.67
C ARG A 35 -60.22 -22.52 22.88
N VAL A 36 -61.47 -22.26 23.23
CA VAL A 36 -62.10 -20.98 22.91
C VAL A 36 -61.43 -19.98 23.83
N GLU A 37 -60.46 -19.22 23.31
CA GLU A 37 -60.00 -17.98 23.94
C GLU A 37 -61.04 -16.92 23.59
N GLU A 38 -61.48 -16.15 24.59
CA GLU A 38 -62.27 -14.95 24.33
C GLU A 38 -61.41 -14.02 23.47
N LEU A 39 -61.96 -13.60 22.32
CA LEU A 39 -61.38 -12.53 21.52
C LEU A 39 -61.34 -11.27 22.39
N GLU A 40 -60.15 -10.87 22.84
CA GLU A 40 -59.97 -9.55 23.43
C GLU A 40 -60.49 -8.49 22.46
N VAL A 41 -61.18 -7.48 23.00
CA VAL A 41 -61.78 -6.42 22.22
C VAL A 41 -60.67 -5.73 21.42
N ARG A 42 -60.77 -5.70 20.08
CA ARG A 42 -59.91 -4.83 19.23
C ARG A 42 -60.17 -3.38 19.62
N ARG A 43 -59.40 -2.85 20.57
CA ARG A 43 -59.38 -1.44 20.98
C ARG A 43 -58.19 -0.78 20.29
N MET A 44 -58.40 0.43 19.78
CA MET A 44 -57.29 1.25 19.25
C MET A 44 -56.39 1.65 20.41
N LEU A 45 -55.06 1.51 20.24
CA LEU A 45 -54.06 2.05 21.17
C LEU A 45 -54.34 3.55 21.35
N ALA A 46 -54.41 4.04 22.60
CA ALA A 46 -54.47 5.49 22.80
C ALA A 46 -53.07 6.07 22.60
N SER A 47 -52.99 7.25 21.98
CA SER A 47 -51.73 7.96 21.75
C SER A 47 -51.85 9.35 22.36
N PHE A 48 -50.90 9.68 23.23
CA PHE A 48 -50.83 10.94 23.93
C PHE A 48 -49.58 11.70 23.49
N LEU A 49 -49.76 12.97 23.11
CA LEU A 49 -48.67 13.80 22.61
C LEU A 49 -48.21 14.78 23.69
N VAL A 50 -46.95 14.69 24.09
CA VAL A 50 -46.27 15.71 24.87
C VAL A 50 -45.87 16.84 23.94
N SER A 51 -46.43 18.02 24.20
CA SER A 51 -46.25 19.24 23.39
C SER A 51 -45.77 20.44 24.21
N SER A 52 -45.52 20.23 25.49
CA SER A 52 -45.03 21.24 26.43
C SER A 52 -43.84 20.70 27.23
N LEU A 53 -42.86 21.57 27.48
CA LEU A 53 -41.73 21.29 28.38
C LEU A 53 -42.05 21.56 29.85
N ALA A 54 -43.24 22.09 30.16
CA ALA A 54 -43.67 22.31 31.53
C ALA A 54 -43.94 20.97 32.26
N ASP A 55 -43.81 20.95 33.59
CA ASP A 55 -44.17 19.80 34.42
C ASP A 55 -45.70 19.61 34.52
N GLU A 56 -46.44 20.71 34.65
CA GLU A 56 -47.88 20.71 34.94
C GLU A 56 -48.70 21.43 33.87
N GLY A 57 -49.95 21.00 33.70
CA GLY A 57 -50.90 21.59 32.75
C GLY A 57 -51.07 20.76 31.47
N ALA A 58 -51.80 21.33 30.50
CA ALA A 58 -52.14 20.60 29.29
C ALA A 58 -50.92 20.35 28.39
N GLY A 59 -50.80 19.14 27.85
CA GLY A 59 -49.75 18.73 26.91
C GLY A 59 -48.41 18.40 27.57
N THR A 60 -48.35 18.22 28.89
CA THR A 60 -47.11 17.84 29.60
C THR A 60 -46.95 16.32 29.70
N LEU A 61 -45.73 15.86 30.00
CA LEU A 61 -45.44 14.45 30.25
C LEU A 61 -46.29 13.87 31.39
N ARG A 62 -46.46 14.64 32.46
CA ARG A 62 -47.26 14.26 33.62
C ARG A 62 -48.72 14.01 33.26
N GLU A 63 -49.32 14.90 32.47
CA GLU A 63 -50.70 14.71 31.99
C GLU A 63 -50.78 13.47 31.11
N ALA A 64 -49.84 13.28 30.17
CA ALA A 64 -49.82 12.13 29.28
C ALA A 64 -49.75 10.79 30.03
N ILE A 65 -48.89 10.68 31.06
CA ILE A 65 -48.82 9.48 31.91
C ILE A 65 -50.13 9.26 32.67
N THR A 66 -50.71 10.34 33.23
CA THR A 66 -51.99 10.26 33.94
C THR A 66 -53.11 9.74 33.03
N MET A 67 -53.14 10.21 31.78
CA MET A 67 -54.12 9.78 30.80
C MET A 67 -53.90 8.31 30.41
N ALA A 68 -52.66 7.89 30.14
CA ALA A 68 -52.31 6.51 29.83
C ALA A 68 -52.72 5.54 30.94
N ASN A 69 -52.44 5.88 32.20
CA ASN A 69 -52.87 5.06 33.34
C ASN A 69 -54.39 4.87 33.47
N THR A 70 -55.19 5.73 32.85
CA THR A 70 -56.67 5.64 32.90
C THR A 70 -57.27 5.04 31.64
N ALA A 71 -56.48 4.92 30.57
CA ALA A 71 -56.89 4.35 29.30
C ALA A 71 -56.66 2.83 29.34
N PRO A 72 -57.68 2.00 29.04
CA PRO A 72 -57.50 0.55 29.08
C PRO A 72 -56.70 0.03 27.89
N GLY A 73 -55.64 -0.73 28.15
CA GLY A 73 -54.81 -1.39 27.14
C GLY A 73 -53.44 -0.72 26.99
N ALA A 74 -52.63 -1.20 26.04
CA ALA A 74 -51.33 -0.60 25.76
C ALA A 74 -51.49 0.75 25.06
N ASP A 75 -50.75 1.75 25.50
CA ASP A 75 -50.81 3.12 24.96
C ASP A 75 -49.43 3.61 24.46
N THR A 76 -49.41 4.73 23.74
CA THR A 76 -48.17 5.43 23.37
C THR A 76 -48.13 6.85 23.92
N ILE A 77 -46.95 7.28 24.35
CA ILE A 77 -46.64 8.66 24.69
C ILE A 77 -45.50 9.11 23.77
N ASP A 78 -45.78 10.06 22.91
CA ASP A 78 -44.85 10.59 21.93
C ASP A 78 -44.53 12.06 22.23
N PHE A 79 -43.35 12.54 21.83
CA PHE A 79 -42.94 13.92 22.06
C PHE A 79 -42.87 14.70 20.74
N SER A 80 -43.48 15.90 20.74
CA SER A 80 -43.32 16.90 19.67
C SER A 80 -42.33 18.02 20.05
N VAL A 81 -41.73 17.92 21.24
CA VAL A 81 -40.81 18.90 21.82
C VAL A 81 -39.43 18.31 22.02
N VAL A 82 -38.42 19.17 21.94
CA VAL A 82 -37.02 18.93 22.32
C VAL A 82 -36.62 19.94 23.38
N GLY A 83 -35.59 19.67 24.17
CA GLY A 83 -35.14 20.51 25.27
C GLY A 83 -35.21 19.81 26.61
N LYS A 84 -35.43 20.59 27.68
CA LYS A 84 -35.41 20.09 29.07
C LYS A 84 -36.80 20.16 29.69
N ILE A 85 -37.25 19.08 30.30
CA ILE A 85 -38.43 19.01 31.18
C ILE A 85 -37.91 18.91 32.61
N ASP A 86 -38.07 19.98 33.37
CA ASP A 86 -37.78 19.98 34.82
C ASP A 86 -39.02 19.48 35.55
N VAL A 87 -38.97 18.29 36.16
CA VAL A 87 -40.09 17.75 36.94
C VAL A 87 -39.96 18.22 38.39
N GLY A 88 -40.90 19.07 38.83
CA GLY A 88 -40.89 19.68 40.16
C GLY A 88 -41.47 18.78 41.25
N SER A 89 -41.91 17.57 40.90
CA SER A 89 -42.36 16.53 41.81
C SER A 89 -42.29 15.16 41.14
N GLN A 90 -42.38 14.09 41.94
CA GLN A 90 -42.50 12.71 41.44
C GLN A 90 -43.54 12.61 40.31
N LEU A 91 -43.14 12.12 39.13
CA LEU A 91 -44.10 11.83 38.06
C LEU A 91 -45.08 10.72 38.50
N PRO A 92 -46.31 10.69 37.96
CA PRO A 92 -47.28 9.65 38.30
C PRO A 92 -46.70 8.26 38.06
N THR A 93 -46.93 7.33 38.99
CA THR A 93 -46.57 5.92 38.84
C THR A 93 -47.21 5.37 37.57
N ILE A 94 -46.43 4.67 36.73
CA ILE A 94 -46.93 3.98 35.55
C ILE A 94 -47.58 2.66 36.02
N THR A 95 -48.89 2.54 35.80
CA THR A 95 -49.71 1.41 36.26
C THR A 95 -50.38 0.65 35.11
N GLU A 96 -50.23 1.11 33.87
CA GLU A 96 -50.74 0.46 32.66
C GLU A 96 -49.64 0.35 31.61
N ALA A 97 -49.81 -0.57 30.65
CA ALA A 97 -48.83 -0.78 29.59
C ALA A 97 -48.67 0.46 28.72
N VAL A 98 -47.43 0.93 28.52
CA VAL A 98 -47.17 2.18 27.79
C VAL A 98 -45.82 2.18 27.06
N HIS A 99 -45.82 2.72 25.85
CA HIS A 99 -44.63 2.98 25.05
C HIS A 99 -44.32 4.48 25.02
N ILE A 100 -43.27 4.90 25.71
CA ILE A 100 -42.77 6.28 25.75
C ILE A 100 -41.63 6.44 24.73
N THR A 101 -41.85 7.25 23.70
CA THR A 101 -40.90 7.45 22.59
C THR A 101 -40.46 8.90 22.50
N GLY A 102 -39.25 9.17 23.00
CA GLY A 102 -38.59 10.47 22.87
C GLY A 102 -37.93 10.67 21.50
N PRO A 103 -37.56 11.92 21.17
CA PRO A 103 -36.95 12.27 19.89
C PRO A 103 -35.47 11.86 19.76
N GLY A 104 -34.82 11.46 20.86
CA GLY A 104 -33.40 11.15 20.96
C GLY A 104 -32.83 11.63 22.31
N ALA A 105 -31.98 10.85 22.96
CA ALA A 105 -31.43 11.22 24.27
C ALA A 105 -30.51 12.45 24.21
N ASN A 106 -29.92 12.75 23.06
CA ASN A 106 -29.21 14.01 22.80
C ASN A 106 -30.13 15.22 22.59
N LEU A 107 -31.46 15.02 22.49
CA LEU A 107 -32.43 16.07 22.16
C LEU A 107 -33.43 16.38 23.28
N LEU A 108 -33.77 15.40 24.13
CA LEU A 108 -34.76 15.57 25.19
C LEU A 108 -34.26 15.08 26.54
N THR A 109 -34.14 16.01 27.49
CA THR A 109 -33.78 15.76 28.89
C THR A 109 -35.03 15.83 29.78
N ILE A 110 -35.18 14.85 30.65
CA ILE A 110 -36.13 14.83 31.76
C ILE A 110 -35.30 14.84 33.04
N ASP A 111 -35.41 15.93 33.79
CA ASP A 111 -34.60 16.21 34.96
C ASP A 111 -35.49 16.32 36.20
N ALA A 112 -35.22 15.50 37.22
CA ALA A 112 -35.97 15.53 38.49
C ALA A 112 -35.51 16.62 39.47
N GLY A 113 -34.42 17.32 39.16
CA GLY A 113 -33.77 18.22 40.09
C GLY A 113 -33.15 17.44 41.24
N ASP A 114 -31.86 17.68 41.46
CA ASP A 114 -31.02 17.19 42.56
C ASP A 114 -31.43 17.74 43.94
N GLY A 115 -32.74 17.87 44.15
CA GLY A 115 -33.38 18.38 45.35
C GLY A 115 -33.05 19.84 45.67
N ALA A 116 -32.71 20.12 46.93
CA ALA A 116 -32.58 21.48 47.48
C ALA A 116 -31.14 21.94 47.67
N ASP A 117 -30.15 21.04 47.60
CA ASP A 117 -28.74 21.38 47.85
C ASP A 117 -27.75 21.04 46.74
N ASN A 118 -28.25 20.53 45.61
CA ASN A 118 -27.46 20.22 44.43
C ASN A 118 -26.33 19.21 44.67
N LEU A 119 -26.50 18.32 45.66
CA LEU A 119 -25.58 17.25 45.98
C LEU A 119 -26.32 15.90 45.94
N PHE A 120 -25.72 14.92 45.26
CA PHE A 120 -26.27 13.57 45.04
C PHE A 120 -26.21 12.65 46.29
N ASP A 121 -26.40 13.20 47.49
CA ASP A 121 -26.25 12.45 48.75
C ASP A 121 -27.22 12.81 49.88
N THR A 122 -28.19 13.71 49.63
CA THR A 122 -29.00 14.31 50.70
C THR A 122 -30.46 13.84 50.71
N SER A 123 -30.89 13.07 49.71
CA SER A 123 -32.21 12.41 49.64
C SER A 123 -33.38 13.41 49.61
N ASP A 124 -33.18 14.56 49.00
CA ASP A 124 -34.14 15.66 48.98
C ASP A 124 -34.78 15.87 47.59
N GLY A 125 -34.45 15.03 46.60
CA GLY A 125 -35.03 14.99 45.27
C GLY A 125 -36.14 13.93 45.06
N TYR A 126 -36.55 13.75 43.80
CA TYR A 126 -37.58 12.79 43.38
C TYR A 126 -37.01 11.70 42.49
N ARG A 127 -37.74 10.58 42.35
CA ARG A 127 -37.48 9.63 41.28
C ARG A 127 -38.12 10.14 40.00
N ILE A 128 -37.55 9.84 38.85
CA ILE A 128 -38.18 10.19 37.57
C ILE A 128 -39.34 9.24 37.27
N PHE A 129 -39.09 7.95 37.09
CA PHE A 129 -40.12 6.96 36.77
C PHE A 129 -40.27 5.88 37.84
N GLU A 130 -41.52 5.66 38.27
CA GLU A 130 -41.91 4.49 39.07
C GLU A 130 -42.83 3.60 38.25
N ILE A 131 -42.43 2.35 38.02
CA ILE A 131 -43.13 1.38 37.18
C ILE A 131 -43.54 0.21 38.07
N ASN A 132 -44.81 0.22 38.48
CA ASN A 132 -45.39 -0.71 39.44
C ASN A 132 -46.91 -0.51 39.48
N ASP A 133 -47.70 -1.50 39.06
CA ASP A 133 -49.16 -1.46 39.14
C ASP A 133 -49.70 -1.93 40.51
N ALA A 134 -48.80 -2.36 41.41
CA ALA A 134 -49.07 -2.95 42.71
C ALA A 134 -49.92 -4.24 42.65
N THR A 135 -49.96 -4.91 41.50
CA THR A 135 -50.59 -6.21 41.31
C THR A 135 -49.55 -7.31 41.08
N SER A 136 -50.01 -8.53 40.85
CA SER A 136 -49.14 -9.66 40.50
C SER A 136 -49.06 -9.91 39.00
N GLY A 137 -49.85 -9.19 38.19
CA GLY A 137 -49.74 -9.21 36.73
C GLY A 137 -48.63 -8.25 36.31
N LEU A 138 -47.89 -8.60 35.25
CA LEU A 138 -46.83 -7.72 34.75
C LEU A 138 -47.37 -6.85 33.62
N ILE A 139 -47.09 -5.55 33.67
CA ILE A 139 -47.34 -4.63 32.55
C ILE A 139 -46.09 -4.48 31.67
N ASP A 140 -46.30 -4.22 30.38
CA ASP A 140 -45.22 -3.97 29.42
C ASP A 140 -45.01 -2.47 29.25
N VAL A 141 -43.82 -1.98 29.63
CA VAL A 141 -43.42 -0.58 29.50
C VAL A 141 -42.16 -0.49 28.65
N SER A 142 -42.14 0.44 27.69
CA SER A 142 -40.91 0.78 26.98
C SER A 142 -40.63 2.27 27.03
N ILE A 143 -39.37 2.63 27.27
CA ILE A 143 -38.91 4.02 27.25
C ILE A 143 -37.73 4.11 26.30
N SER A 144 -37.78 5.03 25.34
CA SER A 144 -36.73 5.19 24.35
C SER A 144 -36.44 6.64 24.01
N GLY A 145 -35.20 6.92 23.59
CA GLY A 145 -34.82 8.22 23.02
C GLY A 145 -34.94 9.40 23.99
N VAL A 146 -34.65 9.20 25.28
CA VAL A 146 -34.69 10.25 26.31
C VAL A 146 -33.45 10.21 27.20
N TYR A 147 -33.11 11.37 27.76
CA TYR A 147 -32.05 11.55 28.75
C TYR A 147 -32.68 11.81 30.12
N LEU A 148 -32.27 11.05 31.12
CA LEU A 148 -32.83 11.04 32.48
C LEU A 148 -31.73 11.41 33.49
N THR A 149 -31.98 12.47 34.28
CA THR A 149 -30.99 12.98 35.24
C THR A 149 -31.62 13.61 36.47
N GLY A 150 -30.80 13.88 37.48
CA GLY A 150 -31.19 14.62 38.68
C GLY A 150 -32.06 13.84 39.66
N GLY A 151 -32.36 12.57 39.42
CA GLY A 151 -33.15 11.81 40.39
C GLY A 151 -32.37 11.55 41.69
N ASP A 152 -32.87 11.98 42.84
CA ASP A 152 -32.25 11.70 44.17
C ASP A 152 -33.29 11.38 45.28
N PRO A 153 -34.07 10.29 45.16
CA PRO A 153 -34.98 9.88 46.20
C PRO A 153 -34.26 9.23 47.39
N PHE A 154 -34.85 9.37 48.59
CA PHE A 154 -34.53 8.51 49.75
C PHE A 154 -34.73 7.00 49.47
N GLY A 155 -35.48 6.65 48.42
CA GLY A 155 -35.87 5.29 48.06
C GLY A 155 -34.82 4.50 47.25
N ARG A 156 -35.31 3.55 46.45
CA ARG A 156 -34.52 2.71 45.53
C ARG A 156 -34.68 3.19 44.10
N GLY A 157 -33.68 3.15 43.23
CA GLY A 157 -33.82 3.61 41.84
C GLY A 157 -33.88 5.12 41.77
N GLY A 158 -32.76 5.77 41.44
CA GLY A 158 -32.71 7.24 41.35
C GLY A 158 -33.51 7.76 40.18
N ALA A 159 -33.19 7.28 38.97
CA ALA A 159 -34.00 7.57 37.80
C ALA A 159 -35.23 6.65 37.72
N ILE A 160 -35.03 5.33 37.87
CA ILE A 160 -36.06 4.33 37.57
C ILE A 160 -36.17 3.28 38.67
N PHE A 161 -37.40 3.00 39.07
CA PHE A 161 -37.78 1.85 39.89
C PHE A 161 -38.74 0.97 39.10
N ASN A 162 -38.40 -0.31 38.95
CA ASN A 162 -39.15 -1.24 38.14
C ASN A 162 -39.43 -2.57 38.87
N THR A 163 -40.70 -2.95 38.94
CA THR A 163 -41.16 -4.31 39.30
C THR A 163 -41.82 -5.05 38.14
N GLU A 164 -41.89 -4.42 36.97
CA GLU A 164 -42.67 -4.85 35.80
C GLU A 164 -41.76 -5.29 34.62
N ASN A 165 -42.32 -5.41 33.42
CA ASN A 165 -41.51 -5.57 32.20
C ASN A 165 -41.12 -4.20 31.65
N LEU A 166 -39.82 -3.94 31.57
CA LEU A 166 -39.25 -2.67 31.10
C LEU A 166 -38.29 -2.90 29.93
N VAL A 167 -38.49 -2.12 28.86
CA VAL A 167 -37.52 -2.01 27.76
C VAL A 167 -36.98 -0.59 27.71
N LEU A 168 -35.66 -0.43 27.83
CA LEU A 168 -34.92 0.81 27.63
C LEU A 168 -34.14 0.72 26.33
N ALA A 169 -34.34 1.68 25.42
CA ALA A 169 -33.68 1.69 24.12
C ALA A 169 -33.19 3.08 23.72
N GLY A 170 -31.88 3.25 23.48
CA GLY A 170 -31.35 4.56 23.09
C GLY A 170 -31.54 5.63 24.15
N VAL A 171 -31.50 5.26 25.44
CA VAL A 171 -31.66 6.21 26.56
C VAL A 171 -30.32 6.57 27.19
N THR A 172 -30.26 7.73 27.83
CA THR A 172 -29.14 8.11 28.69
C THR A 172 -29.65 8.30 30.11
N LEU A 173 -29.07 7.62 31.09
CA LEU A 173 -29.34 7.82 32.51
C LEU A 173 -28.04 8.27 33.17
N THR A 174 -27.94 9.55 33.49
CA THR A 174 -26.72 10.09 34.09
C THR A 174 -26.98 10.96 35.29
N ASP A 175 -26.04 10.93 36.22
CA ASP A 175 -26.04 11.78 37.41
C ASP A 175 -27.38 11.66 38.17
N ASN A 176 -27.77 10.41 38.45
CA ASN A 176 -28.86 10.08 39.35
C ASN A 176 -28.31 9.39 40.59
N ALA A 177 -28.97 9.61 41.72
CA ALA A 177 -28.60 9.07 42.99
C ALA A 177 -29.76 8.32 43.66
N ALA A 178 -29.44 7.34 44.50
CA ALA A 178 -30.41 6.74 45.41
C ALA A 178 -29.74 6.37 46.72
N GLN A 179 -30.28 6.85 47.83
CA GLN A 179 -29.68 6.57 49.14
C GLN A 179 -29.70 5.07 49.50
N ASN A 180 -30.67 4.30 48.99
CA ASN A 180 -30.72 2.85 49.23
C ASN A 180 -30.04 2.06 48.10
N ASP A 181 -30.79 1.55 47.14
CA ASP A 181 -30.29 0.58 46.15
C ASP A 181 -30.60 1.09 44.73
N GLY A 182 -29.66 0.93 43.78
CA GLY A 182 -29.85 1.26 42.38
C GLY A 182 -29.78 2.76 42.10
N GLY A 183 -28.58 3.34 42.03
CA GLY A 183 -28.42 4.79 41.86
C GLY A 183 -29.08 5.32 40.58
N GLY A 184 -28.91 4.62 39.46
CA GLY A 184 -29.70 4.86 38.25
C GLY A 184 -31.00 4.06 38.26
N ILE A 185 -30.89 2.73 38.31
CA ILE A 185 -32.01 1.80 38.16
C ILE A 185 -32.07 0.81 39.32
N TRP A 186 -33.27 0.63 39.87
CA TRP A 186 -33.59 -0.53 40.68
C TRP A 186 -34.60 -1.42 39.93
N ASN A 187 -34.22 -2.66 39.65
CA ASN A 187 -35.04 -3.64 38.94
C ASN A 187 -35.31 -4.88 39.80
N ASP A 188 -36.56 -5.27 39.97
CA ASP A 188 -36.96 -6.59 40.51
C ASP A 188 -37.92 -7.33 39.56
N GLY A 189 -38.28 -6.70 38.44
CA GLY A 189 -39.00 -7.28 37.30
C GLY A 189 -38.08 -7.70 36.14
N THR A 190 -38.56 -7.67 34.90
CA THR A 190 -37.78 -8.01 33.70
C THR A 190 -37.37 -6.74 32.95
N THR A 191 -36.08 -6.40 32.92
CA THR A 191 -35.56 -5.22 32.22
C THR A 191 -34.64 -5.61 31.06
N THR A 192 -34.87 -5.05 29.88
CA THR A 192 -33.92 -5.07 28.75
C THR A 192 -33.41 -3.67 28.47
N ILE A 193 -32.09 -3.50 28.38
CA ILE A 193 -31.41 -2.24 28.08
C ILE A 193 -30.63 -2.40 26.79
N SER A 194 -30.87 -1.54 25.82
CA SER A 194 -30.25 -1.59 24.50
C SER A 194 -29.78 -0.21 24.04
N ARG A 195 -28.61 -0.13 23.39
CA ARG A 195 -28.10 1.12 22.78
C ARG A 195 -28.06 2.33 23.73
N SER A 196 -27.86 2.08 25.02
CA SER A 196 -28.07 3.08 26.08
C SER A 196 -26.80 3.39 26.85
N THR A 197 -26.76 4.55 27.50
CA THR A 197 -25.67 4.96 28.39
C THR A 197 -26.18 5.12 29.82
N ILE A 198 -25.54 4.46 30.77
CA ILE A 198 -25.81 4.60 32.21
C ILE A 198 -24.51 5.06 32.86
N SER A 199 -24.44 6.34 33.23
CA SER A 199 -23.19 6.95 33.66
C SER A 199 -23.29 7.83 34.90
N GLY A 200 -22.21 7.97 35.67
CA GLY A 200 -22.14 8.93 36.77
C GLY A 200 -23.16 8.72 37.91
N ASN A 201 -23.92 7.62 37.91
CA ASN A 201 -24.98 7.41 38.90
C ASN A 201 -24.38 6.91 40.23
N VAL A 202 -25.02 7.27 41.34
CA VAL A 202 -24.53 7.00 42.70
C VAL A 202 -25.58 6.25 43.52
N GLY A 203 -25.25 5.08 44.06
CA GLY A 203 -26.20 4.32 44.89
C GLY A 203 -25.50 3.58 46.01
N ALA A 204 -26.15 3.37 47.16
CA ALA A 204 -25.47 2.62 48.22
C ALA A 204 -25.17 1.18 47.76
N VAL A 205 -26.03 0.52 46.99
CA VAL A 205 -25.70 -0.75 46.31
C VAL A 205 -26.15 -0.69 44.86
N GLY A 206 -25.30 -1.10 43.91
CA GLY A 206 -25.60 -1.01 42.49
C GLY A 206 -25.60 0.45 42.04
N GLY A 207 -24.42 1.06 41.93
CA GLY A 207 -24.29 2.49 41.64
C GLY A 207 -25.03 2.89 40.37
N GLY A 208 -24.80 2.16 39.29
CA GLY A 208 -25.62 2.26 38.08
C GLY A 208 -26.95 1.52 38.24
N ILE A 209 -26.86 0.21 38.49
CA ILE A 209 -28.02 -0.69 38.49
C ILE A 209 -27.97 -1.64 39.68
N LEU A 210 -29.09 -1.79 40.38
CA LEU A 210 -29.35 -2.96 41.22
C LEU A 210 -30.40 -3.85 40.57
N ASN A 211 -30.03 -5.12 40.36
CA ASN A 211 -30.95 -6.19 39.96
C ASN A 211 -31.28 -7.05 41.20
N GLY A 212 -32.53 -6.99 41.63
CA GLY A 212 -33.09 -7.64 42.80
C GLY A 212 -33.20 -9.16 42.67
N ASN A 213 -33.81 -9.80 43.67
CA ASN A 213 -33.78 -11.27 43.78
C ASN A 213 -34.64 -11.96 42.72
N THR A 214 -35.72 -11.32 42.27
CA THR A 214 -36.57 -11.83 41.18
C THR A 214 -36.24 -11.20 39.84
N GLY A 215 -35.35 -10.20 39.84
CA GLY A 215 -35.02 -9.42 38.67
C GLY A 215 -34.30 -10.21 37.58
N ILE A 216 -34.74 -10.00 36.34
CA ILE A 216 -34.07 -10.45 35.12
C ILE A 216 -33.60 -9.21 34.37
N LEU A 217 -32.30 -9.10 34.15
CA LEU A 217 -31.67 -7.97 33.48
C LEU A 217 -30.93 -8.44 32.22
N THR A 218 -31.24 -7.84 31.08
CA THR A 218 -30.51 -8.05 29.82
C THR A 218 -29.97 -6.72 29.33
N ILE A 219 -28.67 -6.66 29.03
CA ILE A 219 -27.97 -5.47 28.55
C ILE A 219 -27.27 -5.81 27.24
N ILE A 220 -27.56 -5.04 26.20
CA ILE A 220 -27.09 -5.27 24.84
C ILE A 220 -26.57 -3.95 24.28
N GLN A 221 -25.37 -3.93 23.69
CA GLN A 221 -24.86 -2.75 22.97
C GLN A 221 -24.97 -1.45 23.77
N SER A 222 -24.61 -1.50 25.04
CA SER A 222 -24.80 -0.38 25.96
C SER A 222 -23.52 -0.08 26.73
N THR A 223 -23.40 1.15 27.19
CA THR A 223 -22.26 1.65 27.96
C THR A 223 -22.68 1.91 29.40
N ILE A 224 -22.01 1.28 30.36
CA ILE A 224 -22.19 1.53 31.80
C ILE A 224 -20.86 2.06 32.34
N SER A 225 -20.80 3.35 32.64
CA SER A 225 -19.52 4.01 32.89
C SER A 225 -19.50 5.00 34.04
N GLY A 226 -18.46 4.97 34.86
CA GLY A 226 -18.26 5.98 35.91
C GLY A 226 -19.29 5.97 37.04
N ASN A 227 -20.07 4.89 37.19
CA ASN A 227 -21.07 4.78 38.27
C ASN A 227 -20.39 4.38 39.59
N GLN A 228 -20.98 4.80 40.71
CA GLN A 228 -20.39 4.67 42.04
C GLN A 228 -21.35 4.01 43.03
N GLY A 229 -20.87 3.01 43.76
CA GLY A 229 -21.63 2.46 44.88
C GLY A 229 -20.80 1.81 45.97
N PHE A 230 -21.45 1.28 47.01
CA PHE A 230 -20.73 0.50 48.03
C PHE A 230 -20.34 -0.88 47.48
N ASP A 231 -21.28 -1.50 46.78
CA ASP A 231 -21.23 -2.85 46.26
C ASP A 231 -21.73 -2.88 44.80
N GLY A 232 -20.90 -3.28 43.82
CA GLY A 232 -21.34 -3.24 42.42
C GLY A 232 -21.41 -1.80 41.91
N GLY A 233 -20.26 -1.21 41.55
CA GLY A 233 -20.22 0.19 41.10
C GLY A 233 -21.08 0.41 39.86
N GLY A 234 -20.90 -0.43 38.84
CA GLY A 234 -21.79 -0.50 37.69
C GLY A 234 -23.07 -1.27 38.00
N ILE A 235 -22.95 -2.56 38.31
CA ILE A 235 -24.08 -3.47 38.51
C ILE A 235 -23.94 -4.26 39.82
N ASN A 236 -25.00 -4.29 40.62
CA ASN A 236 -25.19 -5.29 41.67
C ASN A 236 -26.28 -6.29 41.24
N ASN A 237 -25.91 -7.56 41.06
CA ASN A 237 -26.84 -8.60 40.65
C ASN A 237 -27.14 -9.58 41.80
N ARG A 238 -28.43 -9.69 42.16
CA ARG A 238 -28.97 -10.72 43.07
C ARG A 238 -29.83 -11.76 42.34
N GLY A 239 -30.40 -11.40 41.19
CA GLY A 239 -31.20 -12.26 40.32
C GLY A 239 -30.40 -12.78 39.12
N LYS A 240 -30.90 -12.57 37.90
CA LYS A 240 -30.22 -12.96 36.65
C LYS A 240 -29.79 -11.75 35.84
N VAL A 241 -28.53 -11.72 35.40
CA VAL A 241 -28.01 -10.71 34.47
C VAL A 241 -27.36 -11.34 33.23
N VAL A 242 -27.65 -10.80 32.05
CA VAL A 242 -26.97 -11.10 30.80
C VAL A 242 -26.46 -9.80 30.21
N VAL A 243 -25.17 -9.73 29.91
CA VAL A 243 -24.53 -8.58 29.27
C VAL A 243 -23.86 -9.05 27.99
N THR A 244 -24.19 -8.42 26.86
CA THR A 244 -23.65 -8.80 25.56
C THR A 244 -23.27 -7.56 24.77
N GLN A 245 -22.12 -7.61 24.08
CA GLN A 245 -21.68 -6.53 23.18
C GLN A 245 -21.69 -5.14 23.85
N SER A 246 -21.30 -5.06 25.12
CA SER A 246 -21.45 -3.86 25.95
C SER A 246 -20.12 -3.44 26.56
N THR A 247 -20.03 -2.21 27.04
CA THR A 247 -18.83 -1.67 27.68
C THR A 247 -19.12 -1.30 29.13
N LEU A 248 -18.43 -1.93 30.07
CA LEU A 248 -18.49 -1.61 31.50
C LEU A 248 -17.14 -1.03 31.91
N ALA A 249 -17.06 0.28 32.13
CA ALA A 249 -15.78 0.94 32.34
C ALA A 249 -15.79 1.97 33.47
N VAL A 250 -14.65 2.14 34.14
CA VAL A 250 -14.42 3.25 35.09
C VAL A 250 -15.42 3.31 36.28
N ASN A 251 -16.19 2.25 36.52
CA ASN A 251 -17.13 2.18 37.64
C ASN A 251 -16.39 1.92 38.96
N ARG A 252 -16.91 2.44 40.07
CA ARG A 252 -16.24 2.39 41.38
C ARG A 252 -17.14 1.78 42.45
N ALA A 253 -16.61 0.81 43.19
CA ALA A 253 -17.24 0.24 44.37
C ALA A 253 -16.39 0.52 45.62
N SER A 254 -17.00 0.79 46.76
CA SER A 254 -16.26 0.95 48.02
C SER A 254 -15.75 -0.38 48.59
N ARG A 255 -16.41 -1.51 48.29
CA ARG A 255 -16.08 -2.83 48.84
C ARG A 255 -15.68 -3.88 47.80
N GLY A 256 -16.47 -4.09 46.75
CA GLY A 256 -16.23 -5.17 45.77
C GLY A 256 -17.04 -5.06 44.49
N GLY A 257 -16.50 -5.57 43.38
CA GLY A 257 -17.14 -5.59 42.06
C GLY A 257 -17.33 -4.18 41.51
N GLY A 258 -16.26 -3.49 41.12
CA GLY A 258 -16.34 -2.16 40.52
C GLY A 258 -17.28 -2.15 39.31
N ALA A 259 -17.11 -3.10 38.38
CA ALA A 259 -18.03 -3.30 37.26
C ALA A 259 -19.27 -4.08 37.70
N ILE A 260 -19.07 -5.30 38.22
CA ILE A 260 -20.16 -6.22 38.60
C ILE A 260 -19.89 -6.86 39.95
N TRP A 261 -20.83 -6.71 40.87
CA TRP A 261 -20.98 -7.62 42.00
C TRP A 261 -22.11 -8.59 41.72
N ASN A 262 -21.79 -9.88 41.58
CA ASN A 262 -22.76 -10.94 41.40
C ASN A 262 -22.99 -11.84 42.63
N ARG A 263 -24.26 -12.06 42.99
CA ARG A 263 -24.73 -13.10 43.93
C ARG A 263 -25.74 -14.06 43.31
N GLY A 264 -26.20 -13.80 42.08
CA GLY A 264 -27.14 -14.64 41.33
C GLY A 264 -26.53 -15.26 40.08
N GLU A 265 -27.30 -15.42 39.00
CA GLU A 265 -26.81 -15.91 37.70
C GLU A 265 -26.26 -14.74 36.86
N ALA A 266 -25.09 -14.89 36.26
CA ALA A 266 -24.55 -13.89 35.36
C ALA A 266 -23.88 -14.51 34.13
N ALA A 267 -24.11 -13.91 32.96
CA ALA A 267 -23.39 -14.21 31.73
C ALA A 267 -22.92 -12.91 31.08
N VAL A 268 -21.65 -12.81 30.73
CA VAL A 268 -21.08 -11.65 30.03
C VAL A 268 -20.30 -12.13 28.81
N THR A 269 -20.67 -11.62 27.63
CA THR A 269 -20.11 -12.04 26.35
C THR A 269 -19.82 -10.89 25.41
N GLN A 270 -18.76 -11.01 24.60
CA GLN A 270 -18.44 -10.02 23.54
C GLN A 270 -18.37 -8.58 24.07
N SER A 271 -18.01 -8.39 25.34
CA SER A 271 -18.08 -7.12 26.05
C SER A 271 -16.70 -6.66 26.54
N ILE A 272 -16.52 -5.36 26.76
CA ILE A 272 -15.32 -4.80 27.37
C ILE A 272 -15.59 -4.55 28.86
N ILE A 273 -14.70 -5.03 29.72
CA ILE A 273 -14.70 -4.74 31.16
C ILE A 273 -13.31 -4.22 31.53
N SER A 274 -13.19 -2.91 31.77
CA SER A 274 -11.89 -2.32 32.05
C SER A 274 -11.94 -1.02 32.85
N GLY A 275 -10.93 -0.81 33.70
CA GLY A 275 -10.75 0.44 34.43
C GLY A 275 -11.68 0.59 35.63
N ASN A 276 -12.42 -0.46 36.00
CA ASN A 276 -13.30 -0.43 37.16
C ASN A 276 -12.50 -0.71 38.44
N ARG A 277 -12.98 -0.19 39.57
CA ARG A 277 -12.23 -0.23 40.84
C ARG A 277 -13.11 -0.67 42.00
N ALA A 278 -12.55 -1.47 42.92
CA ALA A 278 -13.15 -1.72 44.22
C ALA A 278 -12.17 -1.36 45.36
N GLY A 279 -12.69 -0.77 46.44
CA GLY A 279 -11.92 -0.43 47.64
C GLY A 279 -11.56 1.05 47.75
N THR A 280 -11.54 1.57 48.99
CA THR A 280 -10.96 2.88 49.30
C THR A 280 -9.44 2.78 49.40
N PRO A 281 -8.64 3.83 49.07
CA PRO A 281 -7.24 3.89 49.43
C PRO A 281 -7.06 3.64 50.95
N GLY A 282 -6.51 2.48 51.33
CA GLY A 282 -6.31 2.07 52.73
C GLY A 282 -7.43 1.25 53.39
N GLY A 283 -8.48 0.83 52.67
CA GLY A 283 -9.56 -0.04 53.20
C GLY A 283 -9.32 -1.54 52.97
N MET A 284 -10.14 -2.41 53.61
CA MET A 284 -10.13 -3.87 53.37
C MET A 284 -10.66 -4.18 51.95
N ASN A 285 -9.75 -4.35 50.99
CA ASN A 285 -10.08 -4.93 49.67
C ASN A 285 -10.41 -6.43 49.87
N THR A 286 -11.64 -6.85 49.52
CA THR A 286 -12.06 -8.26 49.62
C THR A 286 -11.74 -9.09 48.36
N GLY A 287 -11.03 -8.50 47.39
CA GLY A 287 -10.78 -9.02 46.04
C GLY A 287 -11.93 -8.72 45.09
N GLY A 288 -11.62 -8.53 43.79
CA GLY A 288 -12.59 -8.34 42.71
C GLY A 288 -12.81 -6.86 42.31
N ASP A 289 -11.74 -6.16 41.92
CA ASP A 289 -11.82 -4.75 41.48
C ASP A 289 -12.74 -4.57 40.27
N GLU A 290 -12.67 -5.48 39.30
CA GLU A 290 -13.53 -5.50 38.12
C GLU A 290 -14.82 -6.26 38.42
N ILE A 291 -14.70 -7.55 38.77
CA ILE A 291 -15.85 -8.42 39.04
C ILE A 291 -15.65 -9.18 40.35
N LEU A 292 -16.69 -9.23 41.18
CA LEU A 292 -16.77 -10.09 42.35
C LEU A 292 -18.02 -10.97 42.26
N SER A 293 -17.85 -12.30 42.20
CA SER A 293 -18.97 -13.24 42.19
C SER A 293 -18.86 -14.27 43.30
N TYR A 294 -19.97 -14.48 44.02
CA TYR A 294 -20.13 -15.60 44.96
C TYR A 294 -20.96 -16.75 44.39
N SER A 295 -21.34 -16.67 43.11
CA SER A 295 -22.15 -17.67 42.44
C SER A 295 -21.30 -18.71 41.72
N SER A 296 -21.75 -19.95 41.75
CA SER A 296 -21.22 -21.01 40.90
C SER A 296 -21.76 -20.97 39.47
N SER A 297 -22.74 -20.11 39.19
CA SER A 297 -23.33 -19.90 37.85
C SER A 297 -22.89 -18.53 37.32
N PHE A 298 -21.67 -18.50 36.76
CA PHE A 298 -21.09 -17.31 36.14
C PHE A 298 -20.39 -17.70 34.83
N ASN A 299 -20.78 -17.10 33.71
CA ASN A 299 -20.16 -17.32 32.40
C ASN A 299 -19.51 -16.02 31.90
N LEU A 300 -18.26 -16.13 31.44
CA LEU A 300 -17.47 -15.04 30.87
C LEU A 300 -16.77 -15.59 29.62
N SER A 301 -17.17 -15.15 28.43
CA SER A 301 -16.56 -15.64 27.18
C SER A 301 -16.56 -14.60 26.06
N GLY A 302 -15.45 -14.48 25.35
CA GLY A 302 -15.27 -13.58 24.21
C GLY A 302 -15.15 -12.12 24.62
N ASN A 303 -14.68 -11.81 25.83
CA ASN A 303 -14.59 -10.45 26.35
C ASN A 303 -13.15 -9.93 26.32
N VAL A 304 -13.01 -8.60 26.37
CA VAL A 304 -11.75 -7.92 26.71
C VAL A 304 -11.80 -7.52 28.18
N LEU A 305 -10.80 -7.97 28.92
CA LEU A 305 -10.68 -7.78 30.36
C LEU A 305 -9.39 -7.02 30.63
N GLY A 306 -9.49 -5.73 30.97
CA GLY A 306 -8.34 -4.88 31.27
C GLY A 306 -8.27 -4.54 32.75
N ASP A 307 -7.28 -5.08 33.46
CA ASP A 307 -6.97 -4.67 34.83
C ASP A 307 -6.25 -3.30 34.75
N SER A 308 -6.64 -2.35 35.60
CA SER A 308 -5.96 -1.06 35.67
C SER A 308 -5.15 -0.85 36.97
N TYR A 309 -5.19 -1.79 37.92
CA TYR A 309 -4.60 -1.59 39.26
C TYR A 309 -3.95 -2.82 39.91
N GLY A 310 -3.92 -4.00 39.28
CA GLY A 310 -3.29 -5.18 39.89
C GLY A 310 -3.07 -6.41 38.99
N SER A 311 -3.27 -7.59 39.58
CA SER A 311 -3.22 -8.90 38.92
C SER A 311 -4.62 -9.46 38.67
N VAL A 312 -4.74 -10.45 37.79
CA VAL A 312 -6.01 -11.20 37.57
C VAL A 312 -6.67 -11.68 38.87
N ALA A 313 -5.88 -12.01 39.91
CA ALA A 313 -6.41 -12.46 41.19
C ALA A 313 -7.03 -11.33 42.05
N SER A 314 -6.59 -10.07 41.87
CA SER A 314 -7.18 -8.89 42.49
C SER A 314 -8.34 -8.31 41.66
N ALA A 315 -8.26 -8.37 40.33
CA ALA A 315 -9.34 -7.90 39.44
C ALA A 315 -10.59 -8.78 39.51
N PHE A 316 -10.44 -10.10 39.68
CA PHE A 316 -11.55 -11.06 39.66
C PHE A 316 -11.65 -11.82 40.99
N GLY A 317 -12.68 -11.52 41.77
CA GLY A 317 -12.96 -12.15 43.06
C GLY A 317 -13.96 -13.32 42.94
N GLY A 318 -13.60 -14.46 43.53
CA GLY A 318 -14.38 -15.71 43.48
C GLY A 318 -13.72 -16.76 42.58
N GLY A 319 -13.49 -17.97 43.11
CA GLY A 319 -12.68 -19.01 42.44
C GLY A 319 -13.22 -19.51 41.08
N THR A 320 -14.52 -19.30 40.80
CA THR A 320 -15.16 -19.60 39.51
C THR A 320 -14.90 -18.51 38.47
N VAL A 321 -14.85 -17.23 38.87
CA VAL A 321 -14.60 -16.09 37.97
C VAL A 321 -13.14 -16.06 37.51
N GLN A 322 -12.21 -16.35 38.42
CA GLN A 322 -10.77 -16.40 38.08
C GLN A 322 -10.43 -17.49 37.05
N GLN A 323 -11.20 -18.59 37.04
CA GLN A 323 -11.07 -19.64 36.02
C GLN A 323 -11.73 -19.20 34.72
N ALA A 324 -12.95 -18.65 34.77
CA ALA A 324 -13.67 -18.18 33.59
C ALA A 324 -12.93 -17.05 32.86
N ALA A 325 -12.30 -16.11 33.58
CA ALA A 325 -11.53 -15.00 33.00
C ALA A 325 -10.32 -15.46 32.16
N ARG A 326 -9.80 -16.67 32.41
CA ARG A 326 -8.64 -17.22 31.68
C ARG A 326 -9.02 -18.07 30.47
N VAL A 327 -10.31 -18.29 30.24
CA VAL A 327 -10.80 -19.20 29.20
C VAL A 327 -11.59 -18.39 28.18
N ASN A 328 -11.12 -18.36 26.94
CA ASN A 328 -11.77 -17.70 25.80
C ASN A 328 -12.06 -16.20 26.02
N ASN A 329 -11.23 -15.50 26.81
CA ASN A 329 -11.28 -14.04 26.94
C ASN A 329 -9.89 -13.47 26.66
N ILE A 330 -9.83 -12.23 26.20
CA ILE A 330 -8.59 -11.48 26.01
C ILE A 330 -8.26 -10.79 27.33
N LEU A 331 -7.18 -11.23 27.97
CA LEU A 331 -6.63 -10.59 29.16
C LEU A 331 -5.64 -9.51 28.69
N ALA A 332 -6.03 -8.24 28.80
CA ALA A 332 -5.15 -7.12 28.51
C ALA A 332 -4.19 -6.90 29.70
N THR A 333 -3.27 -7.84 29.87
CA THR A 333 -2.12 -7.78 30.78
C THR A 333 -0.91 -8.25 29.98
N ALA A 334 0.02 -7.36 29.64
CA ALA A 334 1.03 -7.62 28.61
C ALA A 334 1.97 -8.82 28.88
N ASP A 335 2.09 -9.32 30.11
CA ASP A 335 2.97 -10.47 30.40
C ASP A 335 2.64 -11.20 31.72
N GLY A 336 1.45 -10.96 32.29
CA GLY A 336 1.09 -11.45 33.62
C GLY A 336 1.79 -10.72 34.78
N SER A 337 2.51 -9.61 34.53
CA SER A 337 3.16 -8.79 35.55
C SER A 337 2.84 -7.28 35.50
N LYS A 338 2.29 -6.75 34.39
CA LYS A 338 1.83 -5.34 34.32
C LYS A 338 0.44 -5.15 33.68
N PRO A 339 -0.38 -4.20 34.18
CA PRO A 339 -1.68 -3.86 33.59
C PRO A 339 -1.52 -3.11 32.25
N THR A 340 -2.34 -3.42 31.25
CA THR A 340 -2.48 -2.59 30.05
C THR A 340 -3.21 -1.30 30.45
N ALA A 341 -2.66 -0.13 30.08
CA ALA A 341 -3.29 1.14 30.39
C ALA A 341 -4.70 1.20 29.80
N LEU A 342 -5.68 1.75 30.54
CA LEU A 342 -7.06 1.92 30.05
C LEU A 342 -7.09 2.64 28.70
N SER A 343 -6.21 3.62 28.49
CA SER A 343 -6.07 4.36 27.23
C SER A 343 -5.69 3.50 26.03
N ALA A 344 -5.04 2.35 26.24
CA ALA A 344 -4.73 1.40 25.19
C ALA A 344 -5.90 0.44 24.87
N ILE A 345 -7.03 0.56 25.58
CA ILE A 345 -8.24 -0.26 25.35
C ILE A 345 -9.41 0.63 24.94
N LEU A 346 -9.63 1.74 25.65
CA LEU A 346 -10.77 2.64 25.51
C LEU A 346 -10.34 4.11 25.53
N SER A 347 -10.94 4.91 24.65
CA SER A 347 -11.00 6.36 24.76
C SER A 347 -11.95 6.79 25.89
N PRO A 348 -11.86 8.04 26.41
CA PRO A 348 -12.83 8.57 27.38
C PRO A 348 -14.29 8.48 26.90
N LEU A 349 -15.23 8.46 27.84
CA LEU A 349 -16.67 8.50 27.51
C LEU A 349 -16.96 9.85 26.84
N ALA A 350 -17.41 9.81 25.59
CA ALA A 350 -17.62 11.00 24.77
C ALA A 350 -18.76 10.81 23.76
N ASP A 351 -19.12 11.90 23.10
CA ASP A 351 -19.96 11.86 21.91
C ASP A 351 -19.09 11.43 20.72
N ASN A 352 -19.14 10.13 20.38
CA ASN A 352 -18.45 9.56 19.22
C ASN A 352 -19.42 9.35 18.05
N GLY A 353 -20.44 10.21 17.99
CA GLY A 353 -21.57 10.08 17.08
C GLY A 353 -22.71 9.20 17.64
N GLY A 354 -23.89 9.33 17.05
CA GLY A 354 -25.11 8.63 17.48
C GLY A 354 -25.94 9.39 18.52
N THR A 355 -26.90 8.69 19.15
CA THR A 355 -27.85 9.30 20.09
C THR A 355 -27.45 9.16 21.57
N THR A 356 -26.40 8.39 21.89
CA THR A 356 -25.93 8.13 23.27
C THR A 356 -24.39 8.10 23.33
N LEU A 357 -23.79 8.45 24.47
CA LEU A 357 -22.32 8.50 24.63
C LEU A 357 -21.70 7.09 24.68
N THR A 358 -20.51 6.94 24.08
CA THR A 358 -19.77 5.66 24.03
C THR A 358 -18.32 5.85 24.45
N HIS A 359 -17.63 4.74 24.75
CA HIS A 359 -16.17 4.69 24.74
C HIS A 359 -15.72 4.20 23.36
N ALA A 360 -15.07 5.05 22.57
CA ALA A 360 -14.46 4.65 21.31
C ALA A 360 -13.22 3.77 21.56
N ILE A 361 -12.83 2.99 20.56
CA ILE A 361 -11.60 2.21 20.54
C ILE A 361 -10.71 2.64 19.39
N THR A 362 -9.40 2.40 19.52
CA THR A 362 -8.41 2.60 18.46
C THR A 362 -8.08 1.27 17.77
N ILE A 363 -7.42 1.32 16.62
CA ILE A 363 -6.94 0.11 15.91
C ILE A 363 -5.93 -0.73 16.71
N THR A 364 -5.25 -0.12 17.68
CA THR A 364 -4.36 -0.81 18.63
C THR A 364 -5.08 -1.47 19.79
N SER A 365 -6.38 -1.20 19.97
CA SER A 365 -7.15 -1.79 21.07
C SER A 365 -7.24 -3.31 20.90
N PRO A 366 -7.03 -4.11 21.95
CA PRO A 366 -7.31 -5.54 21.93
C PRO A 366 -8.78 -5.90 21.62
N ALA A 367 -9.69 -4.91 21.70
CA ALA A 367 -11.08 -5.08 21.35
C ALA A 367 -11.34 -4.99 19.85
N PHE A 368 -10.48 -4.29 19.12
CA PHE A 368 -10.64 -4.06 17.70
C PHE A 368 -10.50 -5.38 16.92
N GLN A 369 -11.52 -5.68 16.11
CA GLN A 369 -11.79 -6.94 15.45
C GLN A 369 -11.70 -8.19 16.35
N GLY A 370 -11.72 -8.04 17.68
CA GLY A 370 -11.53 -9.15 18.62
C GLY A 370 -12.73 -10.10 18.69
N GLY A 371 -13.87 -9.68 18.16
CA GLY A 371 -15.14 -10.37 18.25
C GLY A 371 -15.40 -11.34 17.10
N ASP A 372 -16.44 -12.15 17.28
CA ASP A 372 -16.83 -13.20 16.33
C ASP A 372 -17.98 -12.73 15.43
N ALA A 373 -17.70 -12.51 14.14
CA ALA A 373 -18.70 -12.16 13.13
C ALA A 373 -19.60 -13.34 12.71
N SER A 374 -19.23 -14.58 13.05
CA SER A 374 -20.06 -15.77 12.81
C SER A 374 -21.21 -15.93 13.82
N PHE A 375 -21.33 -14.98 14.76
CA PHE A 375 -22.47 -14.86 15.63
C PHE A 375 -23.77 -14.81 14.81
N THR A 376 -24.71 -15.72 15.08
CA THR A 376 -25.97 -15.83 14.33
C THR A 376 -26.99 -14.81 14.84
N GLY A 377 -27.31 -13.82 14.00
CA GLY A 377 -28.16 -12.68 14.32
C GLY A 377 -27.39 -11.47 14.86
N PRO A 378 -26.26 -11.05 14.25
CA PRO A 378 -25.59 -9.84 14.69
C PRO A 378 -26.53 -8.64 14.47
N PRO A 379 -26.63 -7.71 15.42
CA PRO A 379 -27.40 -6.49 15.21
C PRO A 379 -26.83 -5.72 14.01
N ASP A 380 -27.69 -5.02 13.26
CA ASP A 380 -27.26 -4.30 12.06
C ASP A 380 -26.27 -3.17 12.36
N PHE A 381 -26.35 -2.62 13.57
CA PHE A 381 -25.65 -1.41 14.01
C PHE A 381 -25.07 -1.56 15.41
N ASP A 382 -24.05 -0.79 15.76
CA ASP A 382 -23.51 -0.68 17.11
C ASP A 382 -24.40 0.18 18.04
N GLN A 383 -23.90 0.56 19.23
CA GLN A 383 -24.65 1.39 20.18
C GLN A 383 -25.20 2.69 19.56
N ARG A 384 -24.48 3.30 18.61
CA ARG A 384 -24.75 4.64 18.09
C ARG A 384 -25.92 4.70 17.12
N GLY A 385 -26.27 3.59 16.48
CA GLY A 385 -27.45 3.47 15.62
C GLY A 385 -27.15 3.42 14.12
N ALA A 386 -28.13 3.81 13.29
CA ALA A 386 -28.29 3.41 11.88
C ALA A 386 -27.13 3.75 10.92
N ASP A 387 -26.20 4.63 11.30
CA ASP A 387 -25.05 5.01 10.47
C ASP A 387 -23.75 4.28 10.88
N TYR A 388 -23.82 3.41 11.89
CA TYR A 388 -22.67 2.75 12.49
C TYR A 388 -22.87 1.25 12.47
N HIS A 389 -22.48 0.60 11.38
CA HIS A 389 -22.67 -0.83 11.17
C HIS A 389 -21.93 -1.65 12.24
N ARG A 390 -22.52 -2.76 12.66
CA ARG A 390 -21.88 -3.62 13.67
C ARG A 390 -20.77 -4.51 13.12
N VAL A 391 -20.83 -4.84 11.83
CA VAL A 391 -19.80 -5.66 11.17
C VAL A 391 -19.02 -4.74 10.25
N ALA A 392 -17.83 -4.31 10.68
CA ALA A 392 -16.88 -3.57 9.86
C ALA A 392 -15.68 -4.47 9.54
N PHE A 393 -15.08 -4.31 8.36
CA PHE A 393 -13.92 -5.10 7.92
C PHE A 393 -14.13 -6.64 7.99
N GLY A 394 -15.37 -7.12 7.93
CA GLY A 394 -15.72 -8.54 8.02
C GLY A 394 -15.67 -9.15 9.43
N ARG A 395 -15.37 -8.35 10.46
CA ARG A 395 -15.29 -8.75 11.87
C ARG A 395 -16.21 -7.87 12.73
N ILE A 396 -16.26 -8.15 14.03
CA ILE A 396 -16.96 -7.33 15.02
C ILE A 396 -15.93 -6.92 16.08
N ASP A 397 -16.00 -5.69 16.53
CA ASP A 397 -15.29 -5.21 17.71
C ASP A 397 -15.97 -5.70 18.99
N ILE A 398 -15.16 -6.10 19.97
CA ILE A 398 -15.67 -6.46 21.30
C ILE A 398 -16.13 -5.17 22.00
N GLY A 399 -17.31 -5.18 22.63
CA GLY A 399 -17.84 -4.02 23.35
C GLY A 399 -18.99 -3.30 22.63
N ALA A 400 -19.34 -2.11 23.11
CA ALA A 400 -20.51 -1.36 22.64
C ALA A 400 -20.28 -0.57 21.33
N TYR A 401 -19.03 -0.32 20.98
CA TYR A 401 -18.59 0.53 19.87
C TYR A 401 -17.94 -0.32 18.76
N GLU A 402 -18.22 0.01 17.50
CA GLU A 402 -17.58 -0.56 16.32
C GLU A 402 -16.82 0.52 15.53
N LEU A 403 -15.51 0.39 15.37
CA LEU A 403 -14.70 1.30 14.55
C LEU A 403 -15.11 1.18 13.07
N GLN A 404 -15.61 2.28 12.50
CA GLN A 404 -16.18 2.28 11.15
C GLN A 404 -15.15 2.49 10.03
N ALA A 405 -13.98 3.06 10.34
CA ALA A 405 -12.97 3.42 9.36
C ALA A 405 -11.57 3.21 9.96
N LEU A 406 -10.65 2.70 9.13
CA LEU A 406 -9.23 2.69 9.46
C LEU A 406 -8.66 4.11 9.28
N PRO A 407 -7.63 4.49 10.08
CA PRO A 407 -6.94 5.74 9.85
C PRO A 407 -6.29 5.74 8.46
N THR A 408 -6.24 6.90 7.81
CA THR A 408 -5.36 7.09 6.66
C THR A 408 -3.92 7.03 7.15
N LEU A 409 -3.07 6.21 6.51
CA LEU A 409 -1.67 6.04 6.91
C LEU A 409 -0.83 7.18 6.34
N VAL A 410 -0.82 8.30 7.05
CA VAL A 410 -0.01 9.48 6.70
C VAL A 410 1.12 9.63 7.70
N VAL A 411 2.34 9.27 7.28
CA VAL A 411 3.53 9.44 8.12
C VAL A 411 3.86 10.92 8.24
N ASP A 412 3.76 11.47 9.45
CA ASP A 412 3.84 12.90 9.72
C ASP A 412 4.91 13.28 10.77
N THR A 413 5.73 12.32 11.19
CA THR A 413 6.90 12.55 12.07
C THR A 413 8.21 12.02 11.47
N PHE A 414 9.33 12.61 11.89
CA PHE A 414 10.68 12.12 11.58
C PHE A 414 11.18 11.06 12.57
N VAL A 415 10.48 10.90 13.69
CA VAL A 415 10.87 10.01 14.77
C VAL A 415 10.56 8.58 14.37
N ASP A 416 11.55 7.69 14.46
CA ASP A 416 11.34 6.24 14.35
C ASP A 416 10.93 5.68 15.72
N GLU A 417 9.62 5.58 15.94
CA GLU A 417 9.02 5.05 17.18
C GLU A 417 7.91 4.03 16.90
N SER A 418 7.54 3.29 17.94
CA SER A 418 6.38 2.39 17.98
C SER A 418 5.84 2.46 19.41
N ASP A 419 5.07 3.52 19.69
CA ASP A 419 4.51 3.80 21.01
C ASP A 419 2.97 3.72 21.02
N GLY A 420 2.36 3.62 19.84
CA GLY A 420 0.92 3.47 19.66
C GLY A 420 0.15 4.79 19.66
N ASP A 421 0.83 5.94 19.61
CA ASP A 421 0.24 7.26 19.41
C ASP A 421 0.18 7.61 17.92
N PHE A 422 -0.97 7.38 17.30
CA PHE A 422 -1.19 7.69 15.87
C PHE A 422 -1.92 9.03 15.66
N THR A 423 -1.86 9.92 16.66
CA THR A 423 -2.44 11.25 16.49
C THR A 423 -1.63 12.06 15.47
N SER A 424 -2.19 13.17 14.99
CA SER A 424 -1.49 14.03 14.04
C SER A 424 -0.16 14.50 14.64
N GLU A 425 0.88 14.50 13.82
CA GLU A 425 2.30 14.76 14.14
C GLU A 425 3.02 13.61 14.88
N HIS A 426 2.38 12.45 15.04
CA HIS A 426 2.92 11.33 15.80
C HIS A 426 3.00 10.00 15.03
N LEU A 427 2.41 9.86 13.83
CA LEU A 427 2.43 8.58 13.11
C LEU A 427 3.78 8.36 12.41
N SER A 428 4.59 7.43 12.92
CA SER A 428 5.90 7.09 12.35
C SER A 428 5.80 6.15 11.13
N LEU A 429 6.87 6.06 10.32
CA LEU A 429 6.95 5.08 9.23
C LEU A 429 6.90 3.63 9.74
N ARG A 430 7.52 3.37 10.89
CA ARG A 430 7.49 2.05 11.53
C ARG A 430 6.07 1.66 11.91
N GLU A 431 5.35 2.56 12.55
CA GLU A 431 3.96 2.33 12.95
C GLU A 431 3.05 2.20 11.73
N ALA A 432 3.23 3.01 10.69
CA ALA A 432 2.45 2.87 9.47
C ALA A 432 2.60 1.50 8.82
N ILE A 433 3.82 0.93 8.80
CA ILE A 433 4.06 -0.44 8.32
C ILE A 433 3.46 -1.48 9.26
N GLU A 434 3.59 -1.32 10.58
CA GLU A 434 2.97 -2.20 11.58
C GLU A 434 1.45 -2.25 11.42
N ILE A 435 0.85 -1.08 11.16
CA ILE A 435 -0.58 -0.95 10.88
C ILE A 435 -0.90 -1.69 9.58
N ALA A 436 -0.26 -1.36 8.45
CA ALA A 436 -0.53 -2.03 7.17
C ALA A 436 -0.43 -3.56 7.27
N ASN A 437 0.61 -4.09 7.91
CA ASN A 437 0.76 -5.54 8.12
C ASN A 437 -0.36 -6.19 8.95
N ALA A 438 -1.02 -5.43 9.82
CA ALA A 438 -2.08 -5.95 10.68
C ALA A 438 -3.43 -6.11 9.92
N PHE A 439 -3.54 -5.56 8.72
CA PHE A 439 -4.77 -5.51 7.93
C PHE A 439 -4.61 -6.28 6.62
N GLU A 440 -5.46 -7.29 6.42
CA GLU A 440 -5.53 -7.96 5.12
C GLU A 440 -6.05 -6.99 4.06
N GLY A 441 -5.26 -6.72 3.03
CA GLY A 441 -5.64 -5.83 1.95
C GLY A 441 -4.44 -5.16 1.30
N HIS A 442 -4.72 -4.32 0.30
CA HIS A 442 -3.70 -3.44 -0.27
C HIS A 442 -3.80 -2.07 0.40
N ASP A 443 -2.80 -1.74 1.21
CA ASP A 443 -2.76 -0.49 1.99
C ASP A 443 -1.97 0.61 1.29
N ASN A 444 -2.27 1.87 1.61
CA ASN A 444 -1.55 3.03 1.09
C ASN A 444 -0.94 3.82 2.25
N ILE A 445 0.39 3.84 2.32
CA ILE A 445 1.19 4.68 3.22
C ILE A 445 1.70 5.87 2.42
N THR A 446 1.29 7.08 2.83
CA THR A 446 1.82 8.34 2.28
C THR A 446 2.74 8.98 3.30
N ILE A 447 3.96 9.34 2.91
CA ILE A 447 4.86 10.09 3.78
C ILE A 447 4.74 11.58 3.48
N ALA A 448 4.24 12.34 4.45
CA ALA A 448 3.99 13.77 4.29
C ALA A 448 5.17 14.66 4.70
N VAL A 449 6.14 14.11 5.44
CA VAL A 449 7.33 14.85 5.85
C VAL A 449 8.40 14.93 4.76
N THR A 450 9.12 16.05 4.69
CA THR A 450 10.33 16.23 3.86
C THR A 450 11.55 16.39 4.75
N GLY A 451 12.68 15.76 4.41
CA GLY A 451 13.90 15.81 5.20
C GLY A 451 14.52 14.42 5.36
N ARG A 452 14.83 14.03 6.59
CA ARG A 452 15.46 12.74 6.89
C ARG A 452 14.74 12.02 8.02
N ILE A 453 14.32 10.78 7.76
CA ILE A 453 13.88 9.82 8.77
C ILE A 453 15.06 8.89 9.05
N GLY A 454 15.65 8.99 10.24
CA GLY A 454 16.69 8.08 10.69
C GLY A 454 16.07 6.89 11.40
N ILE A 455 16.27 5.68 10.91
CA ILE A 455 15.76 4.47 11.55
C ILE A 455 16.74 3.96 12.61
N ALA A 456 16.23 3.66 13.81
CA ALA A 456 17.04 3.20 14.95
C ALA A 456 17.25 1.68 14.94
N SER A 457 16.43 0.96 14.17
CA SER A 457 16.53 -0.48 13.93
C SER A 457 15.90 -0.83 12.60
N GLN A 458 16.09 -2.05 12.11
CA GLN A 458 15.38 -2.56 10.92
C GLN A 458 13.87 -2.26 11.02
N LEU A 459 13.27 -1.72 9.95
CA LEU A 459 11.83 -1.52 9.89
C LEU A 459 11.10 -2.87 9.95
N PRO A 460 9.83 -2.90 10.40
CA PRO A 460 9.04 -4.14 10.37
C PRO A 460 9.04 -4.76 8.98
N THR A 461 9.11 -6.10 8.90
CA THR A 461 8.96 -6.82 7.63
C THR A 461 7.61 -6.48 7.03
N ILE A 462 7.57 -6.13 5.75
CA ILE A 462 6.33 -5.96 4.99
C ILE A 462 5.78 -7.34 4.67
N THR A 463 4.61 -7.66 5.23
CA THR A 463 3.95 -8.97 5.13
C THR A 463 2.61 -8.93 4.40
N ASP A 464 2.14 -7.75 4.00
CA ASP A 464 0.99 -7.61 3.11
C ASP A 464 1.26 -6.65 1.95
N SER A 465 0.33 -6.60 1.01
CA SER A 465 0.42 -5.75 -0.15
C SER A 465 0.32 -4.28 0.29
N VAL A 466 1.28 -3.45 -0.10
CA VAL A 466 1.33 -2.06 0.35
C VAL A 466 1.96 -1.15 -0.70
N THR A 467 1.40 0.05 -0.82
CA THR A 467 1.98 1.16 -1.57
C THR A 467 2.55 2.19 -0.59
N ILE A 468 3.85 2.47 -0.69
CA ILE A 468 4.58 3.46 0.11
C ILE A 468 5.03 4.59 -0.80
N ILE A 469 4.43 5.77 -0.63
CA ILE A 469 4.70 6.95 -1.47
C ILE A 469 5.38 8.02 -0.63
N GLY A 470 6.61 8.36 -1.02
CA GLY A 470 7.33 9.53 -0.54
C GLY A 470 7.03 10.79 -1.32
N PRO A 471 7.40 11.97 -0.79
CA PRO A 471 7.17 13.25 -1.46
C PRO A 471 8.09 13.49 -2.67
N GLY A 472 9.15 12.68 -2.83
CA GLY A 472 10.19 12.84 -3.84
C GLY A 472 11.56 12.41 -3.28
N ALA A 473 12.38 11.73 -4.09
CA ALA A 473 13.67 11.20 -3.62
C ALA A 473 14.70 12.31 -3.31
N ASP A 474 14.53 13.50 -3.89
CA ASP A 474 15.28 14.71 -3.56
C ASP A 474 14.76 15.43 -2.30
N LEU A 475 13.55 15.09 -1.84
CA LEU A 475 12.88 15.72 -0.70
C LEU A 475 12.94 14.90 0.58
N LEU A 476 12.93 13.57 0.51
CA LEU A 476 12.90 12.70 1.68
C LEU A 476 13.91 11.56 1.59
N THR A 477 14.74 11.44 2.63
CA THR A 477 15.68 10.33 2.84
C THR A 477 15.26 9.46 4.02
N ILE A 478 15.19 8.15 3.81
CA ILE A 478 15.17 7.12 4.84
C ILE A 478 16.61 6.63 5.04
N ASP A 479 17.16 6.79 6.25
CA ASP A 479 18.56 6.45 6.54
C ASP A 479 18.72 5.47 7.71
N ALA A 480 19.40 4.34 7.48
CA ALA A 480 19.79 3.38 8.51
C ALA A 480 21.16 3.67 9.19
N GLY A 481 21.86 4.72 8.74
CA GLY A 481 23.01 5.31 9.43
C GLY A 481 24.29 4.47 9.42
N LEU A 482 24.40 3.43 8.59
CA LEU A 482 25.55 2.51 8.51
C LEU A 482 25.94 1.96 9.89
N GLY A 483 24.95 1.51 10.67
CA GLY A 483 25.18 1.03 12.05
C GLY A 483 25.69 2.09 13.04
N GLY A 484 25.72 3.37 12.64
CA GLY A 484 26.08 4.51 13.47
C GLY A 484 27.58 4.85 13.51
N ASP A 485 28.44 4.09 12.82
CA ASP A 485 29.90 4.35 12.78
C ASP A 485 30.39 4.94 11.44
N GLY A 486 29.52 5.00 10.43
CA GLY A 486 29.84 5.53 9.10
C GLY A 486 30.74 4.61 8.26
N LEU A 487 30.91 3.37 8.67
CA LEU A 487 31.71 2.35 7.97
C LEU A 487 30.78 1.31 7.33
N ARG A 488 31.26 0.66 6.26
CA ARG A 488 30.58 -0.45 5.59
C ARG A 488 31.16 -1.77 6.07
N ASN A 489 30.85 -2.15 7.31
CA ASN A 489 31.46 -3.31 7.97
C ASN A 489 30.43 -4.38 8.39
N GLY A 490 29.15 -4.20 8.03
CA GLY A 490 28.06 -5.12 8.30
C GLY A 490 27.60 -5.10 9.76
N ASN A 491 27.63 -3.95 10.43
CA ASN A 491 27.21 -3.81 11.84
C ASN A 491 25.85 -3.10 12.02
N GLY A 492 25.23 -2.63 10.92
CA GLY A 492 23.96 -1.95 10.91
C GLY A 492 22.79 -2.86 10.54
N TYR A 493 21.82 -2.28 9.83
CA TYR A 493 20.55 -2.91 9.52
C TYR A 493 20.23 -2.80 8.03
N ARG A 494 19.41 -3.75 7.56
CA ARG A 494 18.63 -3.58 6.35
C ARG A 494 17.50 -2.59 6.59
N ILE A 495 17.09 -1.84 5.57
CA ILE A 495 15.99 -0.87 5.68
C ILE A 495 14.64 -1.57 5.46
N PHE A 496 14.39 -2.13 4.27
CA PHE A 496 13.14 -2.81 3.94
C PHE A 496 13.33 -4.32 3.76
N ASN A 497 12.48 -5.10 4.42
CA ASN A 497 12.37 -6.54 4.24
C ASN A 497 10.98 -6.88 3.72
N ILE A 498 10.89 -7.46 2.53
CA ILE A 498 9.62 -7.74 1.85
C ILE A 498 9.47 -9.25 1.70
N ASP A 499 8.68 -9.85 2.58
CA ASP A 499 8.50 -11.30 2.72
C ASP A 499 7.35 -11.60 3.69
N ASP A 500 6.24 -12.17 3.21
CA ASP A 500 5.14 -12.62 4.07
C ASP A 500 5.39 -14.00 4.73
N GLY A 501 6.50 -14.65 4.37
CA GLY A 501 6.90 -15.96 4.85
C GLY A 501 6.10 -17.12 4.22
N THR A 502 5.28 -16.83 3.20
CA THR A 502 4.46 -17.79 2.47
C THR A 502 4.88 -17.84 0.99
N SER A 503 4.20 -18.68 0.21
CA SER A 503 4.42 -18.77 -1.24
C SER A 503 3.45 -17.92 -2.05
N ALA A 504 2.49 -17.26 -1.39
CA ALA A 504 1.51 -16.41 -2.04
C ALA A 504 2.11 -15.01 -2.16
N LEU A 505 2.26 -14.52 -3.39
CA LEU A 505 2.96 -13.26 -3.63
C LEU A 505 2.14 -12.05 -3.18
N ARG A 506 2.83 -11.06 -2.59
CA ARG A 506 2.29 -9.73 -2.25
C ARG A 506 2.77 -8.67 -3.21
N ASP A 507 1.91 -7.71 -3.53
CA ASP A 507 2.25 -6.58 -4.39
C ASP A 507 2.70 -5.41 -3.52
N VAL A 508 3.96 -5.02 -3.64
CA VAL A 508 4.58 -3.92 -2.87
C VAL A 508 5.07 -2.85 -3.82
N GLU A 509 4.63 -1.61 -3.63
CA GLU A 509 5.12 -0.45 -4.36
C GLU A 509 5.86 0.51 -3.41
N ILE A 510 7.05 0.94 -3.81
CA ILE A 510 7.84 1.94 -3.11
C ILE A 510 8.20 3.04 -4.13
N SER A 511 7.79 4.28 -3.87
CA SER A 511 8.08 5.38 -4.79
C SER A 511 8.43 6.71 -4.11
N GLY A 512 9.22 7.54 -4.79
CA GLY A 512 9.52 8.90 -4.33
C GLY A 512 10.40 8.98 -3.08
N LEU A 513 11.32 8.02 -2.86
CA LEU A 513 12.16 7.96 -1.67
C LEU A 513 13.65 7.90 -1.99
N ALA A 514 14.47 8.62 -1.23
CA ALA A 514 15.88 8.28 -1.09
C ALA A 514 16.06 7.28 0.06
N ILE A 515 16.82 6.22 -0.16
CA ILE A 515 17.01 5.09 0.75
C ILE A 515 18.53 4.85 0.88
N THR A 516 19.08 5.05 2.08
CA THR A 516 20.53 5.07 2.29
C THR A 516 20.96 4.49 3.63
N GLY A 517 22.26 4.21 3.74
CA GLY A 517 22.91 3.81 4.98
C GLY A 517 22.56 2.42 5.48
N GLY A 518 21.92 1.57 4.66
CA GLY A 518 21.79 0.15 4.99
C GLY A 518 23.19 -0.49 5.05
N ASP A 519 23.50 -1.22 6.11
CA ASP A 519 24.78 -1.94 6.26
C ASP A 519 24.56 -3.24 7.05
N THR A 520 24.17 -4.31 6.36
CA THR A 520 23.86 -5.59 7.00
C THR A 520 24.95 -6.62 6.72
N PRO A 521 25.29 -7.52 7.68
CA PRO A 521 26.19 -8.64 7.38
C PRO A 521 25.48 -9.76 6.60
N SER A 522 24.16 -9.64 6.39
CA SER A 522 23.35 -10.54 5.56
C SER A 522 23.13 -9.94 4.17
N ASP A 523 21.98 -10.21 3.56
CA ASP A 523 21.68 -9.84 2.18
C ASP A 523 20.84 -8.56 2.07
N GLY A 524 20.82 -7.91 0.91
CA GLY A 524 19.96 -6.77 0.60
C GLY A 524 20.21 -5.58 1.52
N GLY A 525 21.18 -4.73 1.20
CA GLY A 525 21.57 -3.61 2.07
C GLY A 525 20.44 -2.62 2.30
N ALA A 526 19.84 -2.11 1.24
CA ALA A 526 18.61 -1.33 1.34
C ALA A 526 17.38 -2.24 1.40
N ILE A 527 17.25 -3.13 0.41
CA ILE A 527 16.03 -3.92 0.19
C ILE A 527 16.37 -5.40 0.00
N TYR A 528 15.63 -6.25 0.70
CA TYR A 528 15.56 -7.68 0.42
C TYR A 528 14.13 -8.02 0.01
N ASN A 529 13.96 -8.59 -1.18
CA ASN A 529 12.66 -8.88 -1.77
C ASN A 529 12.48 -10.36 -2.10
N GLN A 530 11.40 -10.96 -1.57
CA GLN A 530 10.89 -12.28 -1.96
C GLN A 530 9.51 -12.23 -2.64
N GLU A 531 8.92 -11.03 -2.76
CA GLU A 531 7.56 -10.80 -3.27
C GLU A 531 7.57 -10.09 -4.64
N ASN A 532 6.48 -9.44 -5.03
CA ASN A 532 6.40 -8.58 -6.20
C ASN A 532 6.68 -7.12 -5.80
N LEU A 533 7.90 -6.63 -6.04
CA LEU A 533 8.30 -5.26 -5.74
C LEU A 533 8.28 -4.37 -7.00
N THR A 534 7.60 -3.23 -6.92
CA THR A 534 7.79 -2.10 -7.84
C THR A 534 8.50 -0.97 -7.11
N LEU A 535 9.66 -0.55 -7.63
CA LEU A 535 10.45 0.57 -7.15
C LEU A 535 10.46 1.66 -8.22
N ALA A 536 9.88 2.83 -7.92
CA ALA A 536 9.73 3.92 -8.89
C ALA A 536 10.24 5.26 -8.35
N ASN A 537 10.83 6.09 -9.21
CA ASN A 537 11.21 7.48 -8.86
C ASN A 537 12.01 7.57 -7.54
N SER A 538 12.87 6.59 -7.26
CA SER A 538 13.53 6.41 -5.97
C SER A 538 15.05 6.32 -6.12
N ALA A 539 15.77 6.76 -5.09
CA ALA A 539 17.23 6.71 -5.06
C ALA A 539 17.72 5.75 -3.96
N LEU A 540 18.45 4.71 -4.32
CA LEU A 540 19.10 3.80 -3.36
C LEU A 540 20.60 4.05 -3.41
N SER A 541 21.14 4.72 -2.39
CA SER A 541 22.54 5.13 -2.39
C SER A 541 23.33 4.70 -1.18
N GLY A 542 24.57 4.29 -1.40
CA GLY A 542 25.53 4.09 -0.33
C GLY A 542 25.25 2.92 0.63
N ASN A 543 24.42 1.96 0.21
CA ASN A 543 24.05 0.80 1.01
C ASN A 543 25.07 -0.35 0.85
N SER A 544 25.11 -1.25 1.84
CA SER A 544 26.13 -2.29 1.99
C SER A 544 25.53 -3.60 2.51
N ALA A 545 25.93 -4.73 1.91
CA ALA A 545 25.51 -6.07 2.30
C ALA A 545 26.55 -7.14 1.89
N ASP A 546 26.35 -8.40 2.25
CA ASP A 546 27.12 -9.51 1.64
C ASP A 546 26.64 -9.76 0.19
N LEU A 547 25.33 -9.85 -0.02
CA LEU A 547 24.70 -10.06 -1.33
C LEU A 547 23.70 -8.95 -1.63
N GLY A 548 23.83 -8.27 -2.77
CA GLY A 548 22.88 -7.22 -3.17
C GLY A 548 23.03 -5.95 -2.33
N GLY A 549 24.02 -5.11 -2.65
CA GLY A 549 24.34 -3.92 -1.83
C GLY A 549 23.18 -2.94 -1.76
N GLY A 550 22.57 -2.64 -2.92
CA GLY A 550 21.28 -1.97 -2.97
C GLY A 550 20.13 -2.96 -2.70
N ILE A 551 19.96 -3.92 -3.62
CA ILE A 551 18.83 -4.85 -3.61
C ILE A 551 19.32 -6.29 -3.74
N LEU A 552 18.83 -7.19 -2.89
CA LEU A 552 18.73 -8.62 -3.21
C LEU A 552 17.29 -8.94 -3.61
N ASN A 553 17.11 -9.41 -4.84
CA ASN A 553 15.84 -9.88 -5.36
C ASN A 553 15.84 -11.40 -5.53
N ILE A 554 14.95 -12.08 -4.79
CA ILE A 554 14.61 -13.49 -4.97
C ILE A 554 13.26 -13.62 -5.69
N GLY A 555 12.33 -12.70 -5.43
CA GLY A 555 11.01 -12.63 -6.07
C GLY A 555 11.04 -11.93 -7.43
N SER A 556 10.08 -11.04 -7.68
CA SER A 556 10.05 -10.16 -8.85
C SER A 556 10.32 -8.72 -8.44
N VAL A 557 11.19 -8.02 -9.18
CA VAL A 557 11.42 -6.59 -9.00
C VAL A 557 11.31 -5.83 -10.32
N THR A 558 10.54 -4.74 -10.33
CA THR A 558 10.54 -3.74 -11.39
C THR A 558 11.13 -2.44 -10.85
N ILE A 559 12.24 -1.98 -11.43
CA ILE A 559 12.91 -0.72 -11.09
C ILE A 559 12.69 0.26 -12.24
N SER A 560 12.03 1.38 -11.96
CA SER A 560 11.70 2.38 -12.97
C SER A 560 12.09 3.80 -12.52
N ARG A 561 12.67 4.60 -13.43
CA ARG A 561 13.04 6.01 -13.17
C ARG A 561 13.78 6.21 -11.84
N SER A 562 14.64 5.26 -11.50
CA SER A 562 15.28 5.18 -10.19
C SER A 562 16.79 5.16 -10.34
N THR A 563 17.49 5.54 -9.27
CA THR A 563 18.94 5.61 -9.24
C THR A 563 19.51 4.73 -8.15
N LEU A 564 20.31 3.75 -8.51
CA LEU A 564 21.06 2.93 -7.57
C LEU A 564 22.54 3.32 -7.66
N SER A 565 23.08 3.97 -6.64
CA SER A 565 24.46 4.47 -6.69
C SER A 565 25.31 4.19 -5.47
N ASP A 566 26.62 4.02 -5.69
CA ASP A 566 27.61 3.83 -4.63
C ASP A 566 27.30 2.69 -3.65
N ASN A 567 26.46 1.72 -4.02
CA ASN A 567 26.14 0.57 -3.19
C ASN A 567 27.26 -0.48 -3.28
N SER A 568 27.46 -1.25 -2.22
CA SER A 568 28.58 -2.18 -2.08
C SER A 568 28.15 -3.56 -1.63
N ALA A 569 28.71 -4.62 -2.22
CA ALA A 569 28.50 -5.99 -1.75
C ALA A 569 29.67 -6.93 -2.04
N SER A 570 29.60 -8.19 -1.57
CA SER A 570 30.45 -9.25 -2.10
C SER A 570 30.05 -9.60 -3.54
N LYS A 571 28.75 -9.62 -3.82
CA LYS A 571 28.16 -9.88 -5.16
C LYS A 571 26.94 -9.01 -5.40
N GLY A 572 26.81 -8.45 -6.60
CA GLY A 572 25.69 -7.57 -6.96
C GLY A 572 25.75 -6.26 -6.18
N GLY A 573 26.70 -5.39 -6.51
CA GLY A 573 26.91 -4.13 -5.77
C GLY A 573 25.64 -3.27 -5.77
N GLY A 574 25.04 -3.06 -6.94
CA GLY A 574 23.73 -2.43 -7.06
C GLY A 574 22.60 -3.42 -6.80
N VAL A 575 22.51 -4.44 -7.66
CA VAL A 575 21.46 -5.48 -7.61
C VAL A 575 22.06 -6.86 -7.67
N LEU A 576 21.62 -7.74 -6.78
CA LEU A 576 21.70 -9.18 -6.98
C LEU A 576 20.32 -9.73 -7.33
N ASN A 577 20.19 -10.37 -8.49
CA ASN A 577 18.95 -10.98 -8.95
C ASN A 577 19.06 -12.51 -8.99
N SER A 578 18.22 -13.17 -8.21
CA SER A 578 18.01 -14.63 -8.24
C SER A 578 16.59 -15.02 -8.69
N GLY A 579 15.73 -14.04 -8.98
CA GLY A 579 14.38 -14.22 -9.49
C GLY A 579 14.18 -13.53 -10.84
N SER A 580 13.20 -12.62 -10.92
CA SER A 580 12.96 -11.80 -12.11
C SER A 580 13.19 -10.32 -11.83
N ALA A 581 14.00 -9.66 -12.65
CA ALA A 581 14.28 -8.24 -12.56
C ALA A 581 14.01 -7.52 -13.88
N ILE A 582 13.24 -6.44 -13.83
CA ILE A 582 13.02 -5.51 -14.94
C ILE A 582 13.56 -4.14 -14.51
N ILE A 583 14.49 -3.59 -15.29
CA ILE A 583 15.07 -2.27 -15.04
C ILE A 583 14.76 -1.40 -16.25
N THR A 584 14.00 -0.33 -16.04
CA THR A 584 13.58 0.58 -17.11
C THR A 584 13.92 2.02 -16.75
N GLN A 585 14.50 2.77 -17.69
CA GLN A 585 14.77 4.22 -17.52
C GLN A 585 15.48 4.55 -16.20
N SER A 586 16.41 3.69 -15.77
CA SER A 586 17.03 3.78 -14.44
C SER A 586 18.55 3.84 -14.57
N THR A 587 19.18 4.51 -13.60
CA THR A 587 20.63 4.70 -13.55
C THR A 587 21.25 3.83 -12.46
N LEU A 588 22.22 2.99 -12.81
CA LEU A 588 23.04 2.23 -11.88
C LEU A 588 24.48 2.73 -11.99
N SER A 589 24.94 3.52 -11.02
CA SER A 589 26.23 4.21 -11.13
C SER A 589 27.14 4.01 -9.92
N GLY A 590 28.41 3.72 -10.14
CA GLY A 590 29.41 3.69 -9.05
C GLY A 590 29.23 2.53 -8.05
N ASN A 591 28.41 1.52 -8.37
CA ASN A 591 28.20 0.39 -7.48
C ASN A 591 29.40 -0.57 -7.52
N GLN A 592 29.72 -1.17 -6.38
CA GLN A 592 30.91 -1.99 -6.20
C GLN A 592 30.59 -3.40 -5.69
N ALA A 593 31.15 -4.42 -6.32
CA ALA A 593 31.13 -5.78 -5.79
C ALA A 593 32.55 -6.33 -5.63
N ALA A 594 32.82 -7.08 -4.57
CA ALA A 594 34.13 -7.70 -4.38
C ALA A 594 34.43 -8.78 -5.45
N PHE A 595 33.40 -9.52 -5.88
CA PHE A 595 33.57 -10.67 -6.77
C PHE A 595 32.85 -10.52 -8.12
N GLU A 596 31.52 -10.41 -8.12
CA GLU A 596 30.68 -10.59 -9.32
C GLU A 596 29.60 -9.52 -9.39
N GLY A 597 29.48 -8.85 -10.55
CA GLY A 597 28.38 -7.93 -10.84
C GLY A 597 28.47 -6.63 -10.04
N GLY A 598 29.27 -5.67 -10.48
CA GLY A 598 29.40 -4.38 -9.78
C GLY A 598 28.06 -3.63 -9.79
N GLY A 599 27.48 -3.46 -10.98
CA GLY A 599 26.12 -2.98 -11.15
C GLY A 599 25.11 -4.07 -10.82
N ILE A 600 25.14 -5.17 -11.58
CA ILE A 600 24.18 -6.26 -11.47
C ILE A 600 24.86 -7.63 -11.51
N GLN A 601 24.47 -8.51 -10.59
CA GLN A 601 24.71 -9.94 -10.67
C GLN A 601 23.38 -10.65 -10.97
N ASN A 602 23.27 -11.29 -12.14
CA ASN A 602 22.12 -12.11 -12.52
C ASN A 602 22.47 -13.59 -12.34
N ALA A 603 21.90 -14.21 -11.31
CA ALA A 603 22.23 -15.57 -10.89
C ALA A 603 21.73 -16.63 -11.87
N LEU A 604 22.04 -17.90 -11.57
CA LEU A 604 21.58 -19.05 -12.33
C LEU A 604 20.04 -19.06 -12.38
N GLU A 605 19.47 -19.36 -13.56
CA GLU A 605 18.01 -19.43 -13.82
C GLU A 605 17.24 -18.10 -13.64
N ALA A 606 17.89 -17.04 -13.17
CA ALA A 606 17.30 -15.73 -13.04
C ALA A 606 17.07 -15.04 -14.40
N THR A 607 16.05 -14.19 -14.46
CA THR A 607 15.70 -13.40 -15.65
C THR A 607 15.95 -11.92 -15.39
N LEU A 608 16.64 -11.26 -16.32
CA LEU A 608 16.93 -9.83 -16.27
C LEU A 608 16.50 -9.17 -17.57
N THR A 609 15.74 -8.09 -17.48
CA THR A 609 15.47 -7.19 -18.61
C THR A 609 16.01 -5.80 -18.26
N ILE A 610 16.84 -5.23 -19.12
CA ILE A 610 17.26 -3.83 -19.02
C ILE A 610 16.78 -3.11 -20.28
N ASN A 611 15.97 -2.07 -20.07
CA ASN A 611 15.39 -1.28 -21.15
C ASN A 611 15.62 0.21 -20.89
N ARG A 612 16.41 0.88 -21.72
CA ARG A 612 16.78 2.29 -21.48
C ARG A 612 17.43 2.53 -20.13
N GLY A 613 18.25 1.58 -19.68
CA GLY A 613 19.07 1.73 -18.48
C GLY A 613 20.41 2.40 -18.78
N THR A 614 20.98 3.05 -17.78
CA THR A 614 22.37 3.54 -17.81
C THR A 614 23.17 2.88 -16.70
N LEU A 615 24.11 2.01 -17.06
CA LEU A 615 25.04 1.35 -16.14
C LEU A 615 26.45 1.89 -16.37
N SER A 616 26.98 2.65 -15.42
CA SER A 616 28.28 3.34 -15.57
C SER A 616 29.10 3.38 -14.29
N GLY A 617 30.44 3.36 -14.41
CA GLY A 617 31.34 3.48 -13.26
C GLY A 617 31.22 2.37 -12.22
N ASN A 618 30.51 1.27 -12.51
CA ASN A 618 30.38 0.15 -11.59
C ASN A 618 31.63 -0.74 -11.65
N SER A 619 31.97 -1.38 -10.54
CA SER A 619 33.24 -2.12 -10.43
C SER A 619 33.07 -3.48 -9.76
N ALA A 620 33.70 -4.51 -10.33
CA ALA A 620 33.81 -5.83 -9.71
C ALA A 620 35.06 -6.61 -10.18
N ALA A 621 35.37 -7.74 -9.54
CA ALA A 621 36.42 -8.62 -10.08
C ALA A 621 36.00 -9.26 -11.42
N ARG A 622 34.69 -9.46 -11.65
CA ARG A 622 34.09 -10.06 -12.85
C ARG A 622 32.75 -9.41 -13.17
N GLY A 623 32.57 -8.90 -14.39
CA GLY A 623 31.31 -8.25 -14.81
C GLY A 623 31.06 -6.95 -14.05
N GLY A 624 31.74 -5.87 -14.43
CA GLY A 624 31.70 -4.59 -13.70
C GLY A 624 30.32 -3.96 -13.81
N GLY A 625 29.79 -3.87 -15.03
CA GLY A 625 28.39 -3.52 -15.26
C GLY A 625 27.46 -4.68 -14.91
N VAL A 626 27.54 -5.76 -15.69
CA VAL A 626 26.68 -6.95 -15.55
C VAL A 626 27.50 -8.23 -15.52
N TRP A 627 27.26 -9.05 -14.50
CA TRP A 627 27.64 -10.46 -14.51
C TRP A 627 26.39 -11.31 -14.69
N ASN A 628 26.32 -12.12 -15.74
CA ASN A 628 25.15 -12.94 -16.08
C ASN A 628 25.47 -14.43 -16.06
N PHE A 629 24.67 -15.22 -15.36
CA PHE A 629 24.64 -16.68 -15.49
C PHE A 629 23.25 -17.19 -15.92
N GLY A 630 22.20 -16.43 -15.63
CA GLY A 630 20.84 -16.70 -16.11
C GLY A 630 20.60 -16.19 -17.53
N THR A 631 19.41 -15.63 -17.75
CA THR A 631 19.03 -14.99 -19.03
C THR A 631 18.90 -13.49 -18.85
N ALA A 632 19.56 -12.72 -19.70
CA ALA A 632 19.44 -11.27 -19.77
C ALA A 632 18.98 -10.82 -21.16
N ASP A 633 18.01 -9.89 -21.21
CA ASP A 633 17.60 -9.16 -22.40
C ASP A 633 17.94 -7.68 -22.18
N ILE A 634 18.83 -7.12 -23.00
CA ILE A 634 19.33 -5.76 -22.84
C ILE A 634 19.07 -5.00 -24.14
N LYS A 635 18.30 -3.91 -24.03
CA LYS A 635 17.89 -3.11 -25.17
C LYS A 635 17.90 -1.62 -24.86
N GLN A 636 18.22 -0.83 -25.86
CA GLN A 636 18.19 0.63 -25.81
C GLN A 636 18.96 1.21 -24.62
N SER A 637 19.98 0.52 -24.13
CA SER A 637 20.65 0.84 -22.86
C SER A 637 22.11 1.22 -23.07
N ILE A 638 22.65 2.01 -22.14
CA ILE A 638 24.07 2.37 -22.08
C ILE A 638 24.74 1.53 -21.00
N ILE A 639 25.78 0.79 -21.36
CA ILE A 639 26.64 0.04 -20.43
C ILE A 639 28.08 0.42 -20.74
N SER A 640 28.61 1.42 -20.03
CA SER A 640 29.91 2.01 -20.37
C SER A 640 30.67 2.55 -19.16
N GLY A 641 31.99 2.42 -19.20
CA GLY A 641 32.89 2.91 -18.16
C GLY A 641 32.86 2.06 -16.89
N ASN A 642 32.46 0.79 -17.00
CA ASN A 642 32.46 -0.14 -15.88
C ASN A 642 33.80 -0.91 -15.82
N THR A 643 34.38 -1.03 -14.63
CA THR A 643 35.77 -1.46 -14.46
C THR A 643 35.90 -2.85 -13.83
N THR A 644 36.80 -3.69 -14.35
CA THR A 644 37.13 -5.01 -13.78
C THR A 644 38.55 -5.45 -14.10
N GLY A 645 38.94 -6.65 -13.64
CA GLY A 645 40.04 -7.42 -14.23
C GLY A 645 39.67 -8.35 -15.41
N ALA A 646 38.36 -8.54 -15.70
CA ALA A 646 37.83 -9.28 -16.86
C ALA A 646 36.32 -9.03 -17.08
N GLY A 647 35.91 -8.63 -18.29
CA GLY A 647 34.50 -8.34 -18.60
C GLY A 647 34.04 -7.04 -17.96
N GLY A 648 34.71 -5.92 -18.28
CA GLY A 648 34.41 -4.59 -17.73
C GLY A 648 32.92 -4.26 -17.73
N GLU A 649 32.30 -4.45 -18.89
CA GLU A 649 30.90 -4.08 -19.13
C GLU A 649 29.97 -5.26 -18.87
N ILE A 650 30.14 -6.37 -19.62
CA ILE A 650 29.29 -7.55 -19.49
C ILE A 650 30.15 -8.81 -19.49
N LEU A 651 29.92 -9.67 -18.50
CA LEU A 651 30.42 -11.03 -18.48
C LEU A 651 29.25 -12.00 -18.48
N ASN A 652 29.07 -12.73 -19.58
CA ASN A 652 28.15 -13.86 -19.69
C ASN A 652 28.88 -15.16 -19.36
N TYR A 653 28.51 -15.77 -18.23
CA TYR A 653 29.09 -17.00 -17.73
C TYR A 653 28.27 -18.21 -18.19
N SER A 654 28.98 -19.25 -18.59
CA SER A 654 28.40 -20.56 -18.91
C SER A 654 29.29 -21.65 -18.32
N ASN A 655 28.69 -22.73 -17.84
CA ASN A 655 29.41 -23.92 -17.40
C ASN A 655 28.95 -25.14 -18.21
N TYR A 656 29.45 -26.33 -17.86
CA TYR A 656 29.15 -27.55 -18.61
C TYR A 656 27.66 -27.93 -18.63
N PHE A 657 26.89 -27.50 -17.62
CA PHE A 657 25.49 -27.88 -17.42
C PHE A 657 24.51 -26.76 -17.81
N TYR A 658 24.92 -25.50 -17.71
CA TYR A 658 24.07 -24.33 -17.91
C TYR A 658 24.76 -23.30 -18.79
N ILE A 659 24.01 -22.80 -19.77
CA ILE A 659 24.44 -21.77 -20.71
C ILE A 659 23.75 -20.48 -20.32
N GLY A 660 24.51 -19.52 -19.81
CA GLY A 660 24.05 -18.15 -19.63
C GLY A 660 23.74 -17.53 -21.00
N ARG A 661 22.63 -16.81 -21.07
CA ARG A 661 22.17 -16.16 -22.30
C ARG A 661 22.08 -14.67 -22.10
N VAL A 662 22.65 -13.92 -23.03
CA VAL A 662 22.45 -12.48 -23.13
C VAL A 662 22.01 -12.17 -24.54
N ASN A 663 20.83 -11.58 -24.68
CA ASN A 663 20.35 -11.05 -25.94
C ASN A 663 20.81 -9.60 -26.04
N LEU A 664 21.73 -9.37 -26.97
CA LEU A 664 22.12 -8.07 -27.52
C LEU A 664 21.63 -8.02 -28.98
N ASN A 665 21.76 -6.89 -29.67
CA ASN A 665 21.12 -6.53 -30.95
C ASN A 665 19.77 -5.83 -30.79
N ALA A 666 19.75 -4.75 -30.01
CA ALA A 666 18.54 -3.95 -29.81
C ALA A 666 18.88 -2.50 -29.47
N PHE A 667 19.75 -1.88 -30.28
CA PHE A 667 20.15 -0.47 -30.19
C PHE A 667 20.78 -0.10 -28.85
N ASN A 668 21.75 -0.89 -28.36
CA ASN A 668 22.50 -0.54 -27.15
C ASN A 668 23.77 0.25 -27.46
N LEU A 669 24.29 1.00 -26.48
CA LEU A 669 25.66 1.54 -26.52
C LEU A 669 26.48 0.85 -25.44
N ILE A 670 27.51 0.11 -25.84
CA ILE A 670 28.30 -0.70 -24.91
C ILE A 670 29.80 -0.49 -25.15
N GLY A 671 30.57 -0.26 -24.08
CA GLY A 671 32.02 -0.31 -24.18
C GLY A 671 32.79 0.47 -23.13
N ASP A 672 34.07 0.13 -23.00
CA ASP A 672 35.06 0.84 -22.20
C ASP A 672 36.20 1.27 -23.11
N SER A 673 36.50 2.57 -23.11
CA SER A 673 37.64 3.18 -23.80
C SER A 673 39.00 2.53 -23.51
N SER A 674 39.16 1.89 -22.36
CA SER A 674 40.40 1.26 -21.92
C SER A 674 40.50 -0.22 -22.28
N GLN A 675 39.44 -0.82 -22.82
CA GLN A 675 39.35 -2.25 -23.13
C GLN A 675 38.99 -2.48 -24.59
N THR A 676 39.49 -3.57 -25.16
CA THR A 676 38.98 -4.10 -26.42
C THR A 676 37.56 -4.66 -26.23
N THR A 677 36.83 -4.88 -27.33
CA THR A 677 35.50 -5.49 -27.28
C THR A 677 35.50 -6.86 -26.58
N GLU A 678 36.51 -7.69 -26.81
CA GLU A 678 36.61 -9.02 -26.17
C GLU A 678 36.89 -8.93 -24.65
N GLU A 679 37.58 -7.88 -24.21
CA GLU A 679 37.85 -7.63 -22.79
C GLU A 679 36.62 -7.06 -22.08
N ALA A 680 35.93 -6.12 -22.72
CA ALA A 680 34.72 -5.49 -22.21
C ALA A 680 33.50 -6.45 -22.20
N LEU A 681 33.38 -7.28 -23.25
CA LEU A 681 32.28 -8.22 -23.48
C LEU A 681 32.79 -9.66 -23.49
N ARG A 682 32.66 -10.37 -22.36
CA ARG A 682 33.10 -11.76 -22.23
C ARG A 682 31.93 -12.74 -22.35
N GLY A 683 32.06 -13.74 -23.23
CA GLY A 683 31.05 -14.79 -23.40
C GLY A 683 29.76 -14.33 -24.09
N VAL A 684 29.76 -13.13 -24.65
CA VAL A 684 28.67 -12.52 -25.41
C VAL A 684 29.25 -11.72 -26.57
N ALA A 685 28.51 -11.63 -27.67
CA ALA A 685 28.84 -10.77 -28.79
C ALA A 685 27.72 -9.74 -28.99
N PRO A 686 28.06 -8.48 -29.29
CA PRO A 686 27.08 -7.45 -29.62
C PRO A 686 26.42 -7.75 -30.98
N GLY A 687 25.24 -7.19 -31.17
CA GLY A 687 24.52 -7.21 -32.43
C GLY A 687 25.04 -6.21 -33.47
N VAL A 688 24.49 -6.27 -34.68
CA VAL A 688 24.74 -5.28 -35.74
C VAL A 688 24.03 -3.95 -35.48
N GLU A 689 23.00 -3.96 -34.64
CA GLU A 689 22.25 -2.76 -34.24
C GLU A 689 22.84 -2.08 -33.01
N ASP A 690 23.83 -2.69 -32.33
CA ASP A 690 24.47 -2.09 -31.15
C ASP A 690 25.68 -1.23 -31.55
N ILE A 691 25.90 -0.16 -30.78
CA ILE A 691 27.02 0.77 -30.90
C ILE A 691 28.12 0.35 -29.91
N LEU A 692 29.34 0.22 -30.42
CA LEU A 692 30.50 -0.14 -29.60
C LEU A 692 31.38 1.07 -29.32
N ALA A 693 31.58 1.35 -28.03
CA ALA A 693 32.44 2.41 -27.52
C ALA A 693 33.74 1.87 -26.91
N THR A 694 34.24 0.75 -27.45
CA THR A 694 35.47 0.07 -26.97
C THR A 694 36.71 0.57 -27.70
N SER A 695 37.90 0.38 -27.14
CA SER A 695 39.17 0.66 -27.85
C SER A 695 39.37 -0.34 -29.00
N ASP A 696 39.61 0.16 -30.22
CA ASP A 696 40.06 -0.65 -31.37
C ASP A 696 41.60 -0.75 -31.46
N GLY A 697 42.30 -0.21 -30.46
CA GLY A 697 43.76 -0.10 -30.45
C GLY A 697 44.34 1.14 -31.15
N ASN A 698 43.52 2.01 -31.75
CA ASN A 698 43.99 3.25 -32.39
C ASN A 698 43.22 4.52 -31.98
N GLU A 699 41.92 4.51 -31.65
CA GLU A 699 41.20 5.68 -31.09
C GLU A 699 40.04 5.25 -30.16
N PRO A 700 40.15 5.43 -28.82
CA PRO A 700 39.08 5.07 -27.88
C PRO A 700 37.99 6.16 -27.78
N THR A 701 36.72 5.78 -27.52
CA THR A 701 35.67 6.74 -27.12
C THR A 701 35.63 6.86 -25.59
N PRO A 702 36.25 7.88 -24.97
CA PRO A 702 36.31 7.99 -23.51
C PRO A 702 34.92 8.18 -22.90
N LEU A 703 34.72 7.72 -21.66
CA LEU A 703 33.43 7.80 -20.97
C LEU A 703 32.82 9.21 -20.97
N HIS A 704 33.66 10.25 -20.79
CA HIS A 704 33.22 11.65 -20.79
C HIS A 704 32.71 12.15 -22.15
N ALA A 705 33.01 11.43 -23.25
CA ALA A 705 32.46 11.69 -24.58
C ALA A 705 31.12 10.96 -24.81
N ILE A 706 30.67 10.14 -23.86
CA ILE A 706 29.40 9.42 -23.91
C ILE A 706 28.43 10.00 -22.87
N LEU A 707 28.91 10.17 -21.63
CA LEU A 707 28.12 10.59 -20.47
C LEU A 707 28.81 11.70 -19.68
N GLY A 708 28.03 12.66 -19.19
CA GLY A 708 28.40 13.57 -18.11
C GLY A 708 28.41 12.87 -16.74
N PRO A 709 28.80 13.58 -15.66
CA PRO A 709 28.78 13.03 -14.31
C PRO A 709 27.36 12.69 -13.84
N LEU A 710 27.25 11.84 -12.80
CA LEU A 710 25.98 11.59 -12.12
C LEU A 710 25.57 12.88 -11.39
N ALA A 711 24.47 13.50 -11.80
CA ALA A 711 24.05 14.80 -11.32
C ALA A 711 22.52 14.94 -11.31
N ASN A 712 22.03 16.00 -10.67
CA ASN A 712 20.61 16.37 -10.78
C ASN A 712 20.39 17.04 -12.14
N ASN A 713 19.76 16.32 -13.07
CA ASN A 713 19.45 16.82 -14.41
C ASN A 713 17.96 17.20 -14.56
N GLY A 714 17.26 17.52 -13.46
CA GLY A 714 15.87 18.00 -13.47
C GLY A 714 14.78 16.93 -13.28
N GLY A 715 15.17 15.66 -13.07
CA GLY A 715 14.24 14.56 -12.75
C GLY A 715 14.12 14.26 -11.25
N PRO A 716 13.32 13.25 -10.88
CA PRO A 716 13.10 12.86 -9.48
C PRO A 716 14.35 12.24 -8.82
N THR A 717 15.31 11.76 -9.62
CA THR A 717 16.56 11.16 -9.14
C THR A 717 17.75 11.64 -9.95
N LEU A 718 18.97 11.41 -9.44
CA LEU A 718 20.21 11.75 -10.16
C LEU A 718 20.37 10.87 -11.40
N THR A 719 20.82 11.44 -12.51
CA THR A 719 21.06 10.70 -13.76
C THR A 719 22.38 11.10 -14.39
N HIS A 720 22.84 10.34 -15.38
CA HIS A 720 23.87 10.81 -16.30
C HIS A 720 23.20 11.48 -17.49
N ALA A 721 23.65 12.67 -17.86
CA ALA A 721 23.30 13.28 -19.13
C ALA A 721 24.23 12.77 -20.25
N LEU A 722 23.76 12.73 -21.49
CA LEU A 722 24.60 12.47 -22.66
C LEU A 722 25.57 13.63 -22.87
N ALA A 723 26.81 13.30 -23.21
CA ALA A 723 27.79 14.30 -23.61
C ALA A 723 27.44 14.90 -24.99
N PRO A 724 27.87 16.14 -25.29
CA PRO A 724 27.74 16.70 -26.64
C PRO A 724 28.36 15.78 -27.69
N ASN A 725 27.60 15.45 -28.74
CA ASN A 725 27.97 14.48 -29.78
C ASN A 725 28.16 13.03 -29.30
N SER A 726 27.54 12.67 -28.18
CA SER A 726 27.53 11.28 -27.71
C SER A 726 27.01 10.34 -28.81
N PRO A 727 27.62 9.17 -29.02
CA PRO A 727 27.11 8.19 -29.98
C PRO A 727 25.72 7.63 -29.64
N ALA A 728 25.21 7.87 -28.43
CA ALA A 728 23.87 7.48 -28.01
C ALA A 728 22.77 8.49 -28.41
N LEU A 729 23.14 9.70 -28.84
CA LEU A 729 22.19 10.72 -29.28
C LEU A 729 21.45 10.24 -30.53
N ASP A 730 20.12 10.28 -30.47
CA ASP A 730 19.21 9.90 -31.57
C ASP A 730 19.42 8.48 -32.14
N ALA A 731 20.14 7.62 -31.42
CA ALA A 731 20.59 6.33 -31.92
C ALA A 731 19.65 5.15 -31.60
N GLY A 732 18.61 5.39 -30.82
CA GLY A 732 17.57 4.44 -30.43
C GLY A 732 16.37 4.45 -31.38
N THR A 733 15.35 3.64 -31.05
CA THR A 733 14.15 3.44 -31.89
C THR A 733 12.87 3.41 -31.06
N GLY A 734 11.70 3.57 -31.71
CA GLY A 734 10.43 3.13 -31.10
C GLY A 734 10.45 1.61 -30.90
N SER A 735 9.91 1.11 -29.79
CA SER A 735 9.82 -0.33 -29.55
C SER A 735 8.63 -0.93 -30.30
N VAL A 736 8.82 -2.03 -31.03
CA VAL A 736 7.70 -2.80 -31.60
C VAL A 736 7.18 -3.78 -30.54
N ILE A 737 5.88 -3.75 -30.26
CA ILE A 737 5.28 -4.75 -29.38
C ILE A 737 4.80 -5.93 -30.22
N ALA A 738 5.55 -7.02 -30.18
CA ALA A 738 5.20 -8.27 -30.85
C ALA A 738 4.04 -8.98 -30.12
N GLY A 739 3.19 -9.67 -30.89
CA GLY A 739 2.11 -10.52 -30.35
C GLY A 739 0.82 -9.81 -29.95
N LEU A 740 0.72 -8.49 -30.14
CA LEU A 740 -0.55 -7.74 -29.97
C LEU A 740 -1.38 -7.64 -31.25
N LEU A 741 -0.72 -7.54 -32.41
CA LEU A 741 -1.36 -7.49 -33.72
C LEU A 741 -0.82 -8.62 -34.59
N PHE A 742 -1.69 -9.19 -35.42
CA PHE A 742 -1.38 -10.32 -36.29
C PHE A 742 -1.77 -10.01 -37.73
N ASN A 743 -1.00 -10.55 -38.68
CA ASN A 743 -1.39 -10.59 -40.09
C ASN A 743 -2.68 -11.43 -40.25
N THR A 744 -3.39 -11.27 -41.37
CA THR A 744 -4.55 -12.12 -41.64
C THR A 744 -4.15 -13.55 -41.98
N GLY A 745 -4.99 -14.51 -41.64
CA GLY A 745 -4.90 -15.93 -41.99
C GLY A 745 -3.76 -16.68 -41.30
N VAL A 746 -3.40 -16.31 -40.07
CA VAL A 746 -2.32 -16.94 -39.28
C VAL A 746 -2.79 -17.42 -37.91
N ASP A 747 -2.05 -18.35 -37.31
CA ASP A 747 -2.28 -18.80 -35.94
C ASP A 747 -1.64 -17.85 -34.89
N GLN A 748 -1.71 -18.23 -33.61
CA GLN A 748 -1.13 -17.45 -32.50
C GLN A 748 0.40 -17.32 -32.55
N LEU A 749 1.08 -18.13 -33.36
CA LEU A 749 2.52 -18.07 -33.56
C LEU A 749 2.90 -17.29 -34.83
N GLY A 750 1.91 -16.72 -35.54
CA GLY A 750 2.13 -16.01 -36.81
C GLY A 750 2.37 -16.94 -37.99
N ILE A 751 2.02 -18.23 -37.88
CA ILE A 751 2.16 -19.21 -38.97
C ILE A 751 0.87 -19.26 -39.78
N ALA A 752 0.99 -19.21 -41.11
CA ALA A 752 -0.16 -19.28 -42.03
C ALA A 752 -1.06 -20.52 -41.79
N LEU A 753 -2.37 -20.27 -41.71
CA LEU A 753 -3.40 -21.29 -41.52
C LEU A 753 -3.64 -22.13 -42.80
N SER A 754 -4.19 -23.33 -42.60
CA SER A 754 -4.67 -24.17 -43.70
C SER A 754 -5.97 -23.64 -44.29
N ASP A 755 -6.28 -23.98 -45.53
CA ASP A 755 -7.50 -23.57 -46.25
C ASP A 755 -8.78 -23.95 -45.48
N GLY A 756 -9.74 -23.02 -45.43
CA GLY A 756 -11.04 -23.18 -44.80
C GLY A 756 -11.03 -23.13 -43.28
N VAL A 757 -9.91 -22.70 -42.68
CA VAL A 757 -9.80 -22.49 -41.24
C VAL A 757 -10.12 -21.03 -40.92
N ASP A 758 -10.90 -20.82 -39.87
CA ASP A 758 -11.27 -19.48 -39.40
C ASP A 758 -10.05 -18.76 -38.83
N ASP A 759 -9.91 -17.49 -39.18
CA ASP A 759 -8.92 -16.60 -38.60
C ASP A 759 -9.30 -16.30 -37.12
N PRO A 760 -8.40 -16.61 -36.16
CA PRO A 760 -8.65 -16.38 -34.74
C PRO A 760 -8.45 -14.94 -34.28
N HIS A 761 -7.85 -14.08 -35.10
CA HIS A 761 -7.40 -12.72 -34.77
C HIS A 761 -8.27 -11.62 -35.38
N TYR A 762 -8.97 -11.93 -36.47
CA TYR A 762 -9.92 -11.03 -37.12
C TYR A 762 -11.34 -11.55 -36.94
N ALA A 763 -12.32 -10.65 -36.83
CA ALA A 763 -13.74 -10.96 -36.74
C ALA A 763 -14.51 -10.18 -37.80
N LEU A 764 -15.36 -10.85 -38.58
CA LEU A 764 -16.27 -10.17 -39.50
C LEU A 764 -17.49 -9.64 -38.73
N LEU A 765 -17.60 -8.32 -38.58
CA LEU A 765 -18.65 -7.68 -37.78
C LEU A 765 -19.88 -7.28 -38.55
N THR A 766 -19.73 -6.94 -39.83
CA THR A 766 -20.83 -6.51 -40.68
C THR A 766 -20.60 -7.04 -42.08
N GLN A 767 -21.69 -7.49 -42.70
CA GLN A 767 -21.74 -7.84 -44.10
C GLN A 767 -23.02 -7.28 -44.74
N PRO A 768 -23.05 -7.08 -46.06
CA PRO A 768 -24.24 -6.62 -46.75
C PRO A 768 -25.39 -7.64 -46.68
N GLY A 769 -26.60 -7.18 -46.38
CA GLY A 769 -27.83 -8.01 -46.42
C GLY A 769 -28.34 -8.56 -45.07
N GLY A 770 -27.66 -8.32 -43.95
CA GLY A 770 -28.21 -8.53 -42.59
C GLY A 770 -28.47 -9.98 -42.16
N GLY A 771 -27.88 -10.97 -42.85
CA GLY A 771 -27.92 -12.39 -42.46
C GLY A 771 -26.95 -12.74 -41.33
N SER A 772 -26.98 -14.00 -40.85
CA SER A 772 -25.96 -14.51 -39.92
C SER A 772 -24.56 -14.23 -40.46
N LEU A 773 -23.71 -13.62 -39.65
CA LEU A 773 -22.30 -13.40 -39.98
C LEU A 773 -21.68 -14.75 -40.35
N PHE A 774 -20.94 -14.77 -41.46
CA PHE A 774 -20.14 -15.93 -41.82
C PHE A 774 -18.77 -15.86 -41.12
N ASP A 775 -18.13 -17.01 -40.93
CA ASP A 775 -16.80 -17.10 -40.35
C ASP A 775 -15.76 -16.54 -41.33
N GLN A 776 -14.73 -15.87 -40.81
CA GLN A 776 -13.61 -15.33 -41.60
C GLN A 776 -12.61 -16.44 -41.95
N THR A 777 -12.96 -17.26 -42.92
CA THR A 777 -12.15 -18.42 -43.34
C THR A 777 -11.02 -18.01 -44.30
N THR A 778 -9.92 -18.76 -44.27
CA THR A 778 -8.86 -18.68 -45.28
C THR A 778 -9.28 -19.33 -46.62
N PRO A 779 -9.35 -18.60 -47.73
CA PRO A 779 -9.70 -19.18 -49.02
C PRO A 779 -8.61 -20.12 -49.53
N ALA A 780 -9.03 -21.17 -50.25
CA ALA A 780 -8.11 -22.10 -50.90
C ALA A 780 -7.27 -21.42 -52.01
N ASP A 781 -6.08 -21.95 -52.31
CA ASP A 781 -5.14 -21.43 -53.33
C ASP A 781 -5.60 -21.68 -54.79
N GLY A 782 -6.86 -21.36 -55.09
CA GLY A 782 -7.46 -21.30 -56.41
C GLY A 782 -8.33 -20.05 -56.55
N PHE A 783 -9.02 -19.87 -57.68
CA PHE A 783 -9.87 -18.68 -57.91
C PHE A 783 -10.71 -18.36 -56.65
N PRO A 784 -10.59 -17.14 -56.08
CA PRO A 784 -10.06 -15.90 -56.67
C PRO A 784 -8.53 -15.65 -56.58
N ILE A 785 -7.74 -16.58 -56.08
CA ILE A 785 -6.27 -16.51 -55.95
C ILE A 785 -5.62 -17.49 -56.95
N PRO A 786 -5.17 -17.10 -58.16
CA PRO A 786 -5.19 -15.76 -58.82
C PRO A 786 -6.57 -15.33 -59.39
N PRO A 787 -6.78 -14.03 -59.72
CA PRO A 787 -5.79 -12.95 -59.87
C PRO A 787 -5.37 -12.23 -58.58
N TRP A 788 -6.00 -12.49 -57.44
CA TRP A 788 -5.59 -11.88 -56.17
C TRP A 788 -4.14 -12.21 -55.80
N LEU A 789 -3.54 -11.35 -54.98
CA LEU A 789 -2.19 -11.52 -54.47
C LEU A 789 -2.01 -12.90 -53.83
N ALA A 790 -0.98 -13.65 -54.22
CA ALA A 790 -0.76 -15.02 -53.76
C ALA A 790 -0.50 -15.08 -52.25
N ASN A 791 -1.15 -16.02 -51.55
CA ASN A 791 -0.88 -16.32 -50.14
C ASN A 791 0.60 -16.69 -49.92
N ASP A 792 1.11 -16.44 -48.72
CA ASP A 792 2.49 -16.81 -48.31
C ASP A 792 2.51 -17.39 -46.88
N SER A 793 3.71 -17.66 -46.37
CA SER A 793 3.90 -18.29 -45.06
C SER A 793 3.54 -17.41 -43.87
N SER A 794 3.37 -16.10 -44.07
CA SER A 794 3.22 -15.09 -43.01
C SER A 794 1.90 -14.31 -43.09
N SER A 795 1.11 -14.47 -44.16
CA SER A 795 -0.23 -13.91 -44.28
C SER A 795 -1.04 -14.62 -45.36
N ARG A 796 -2.34 -14.75 -45.16
CA ARG A 796 -3.30 -15.22 -46.16
C ARG A 796 -4.51 -14.30 -46.26
N TRP A 797 -5.20 -14.34 -47.40
CA TRP A 797 -6.52 -13.74 -47.54
C TRP A 797 -7.50 -14.36 -46.53
N ILE A 798 -8.41 -13.53 -46.03
CA ILE A 798 -9.57 -13.96 -45.26
C ILE A 798 -10.83 -13.39 -45.93
N GLY A 799 -11.91 -14.15 -45.89
CA GLY A 799 -13.21 -13.71 -46.39
C GLY A 799 -14.34 -14.50 -45.77
N PRO A 800 -15.60 -14.14 -46.08
CA PRO A 800 -16.76 -14.73 -45.44
C PRO A 800 -16.92 -16.25 -45.70
N LEU A 801 -16.31 -16.84 -46.72
CA LEU A 801 -16.48 -18.27 -47.03
C LEU A 801 -15.19 -18.93 -47.50
N ALA A 802 -15.01 -20.21 -47.16
CA ALA A 802 -13.76 -20.95 -47.43
C ALA A 802 -13.41 -21.08 -48.94
N ASN A 803 -14.38 -20.82 -49.81
CA ASN A 803 -14.24 -20.80 -51.26
C ASN A 803 -14.58 -19.44 -51.89
N ASP A 804 -14.99 -18.45 -51.08
CA ASP A 804 -15.33 -17.06 -51.41
C ASP A 804 -15.96 -16.84 -52.80
N ALA A 805 -16.85 -17.71 -53.26
CA ALA A 805 -17.35 -17.63 -54.64
C ALA A 805 -18.47 -16.59 -54.83
N GLU A 806 -19.18 -16.18 -53.76
CA GLU A 806 -20.47 -15.47 -53.86
C GLU A 806 -20.73 -14.50 -52.67
N GLY A 807 -19.82 -13.58 -52.38
CA GLY A 807 -20.03 -12.53 -51.38
C GLY A 807 -21.04 -11.48 -51.88
N PRO A 808 -22.11 -11.15 -51.12
CA PRO A 808 -23.01 -10.05 -51.48
C PRO A 808 -22.31 -8.69 -51.71
N PRO A 809 -22.79 -7.86 -52.65
CA PRO A 809 -22.25 -6.51 -52.80
C PRO A 809 -22.50 -5.58 -51.62
N GLY A 810 -21.49 -4.76 -51.30
CA GLY A 810 -21.54 -3.73 -50.25
C GLY A 810 -20.34 -3.79 -49.29
N ASP A 811 -20.49 -3.13 -48.14
CA ASP A 811 -19.42 -2.97 -47.15
C ASP A 811 -19.34 -4.16 -46.17
N TYR A 812 -18.12 -4.66 -46.01
CA TYR A 812 -17.69 -5.64 -45.04
C TYR A 812 -16.77 -4.97 -44.02
N LEU A 813 -16.97 -5.28 -42.74
CA LEU A 813 -16.17 -4.73 -41.65
C LEU A 813 -15.43 -5.84 -40.93
N TYR A 814 -14.11 -5.90 -41.10
CA TYR A 814 -13.24 -6.86 -40.41
C TYR A 814 -12.55 -6.16 -39.24
N ARG A 815 -12.71 -6.68 -38.03
CA ARG A 815 -12.11 -6.13 -36.82
C ARG A 815 -11.00 -7.03 -36.30
N THR A 816 -9.87 -6.43 -35.93
CA THR A 816 -8.95 -7.03 -34.96
C THR A 816 -8.91 -6.19 -33.68
N THR A 817 -8.48 -6.77 -32.57
CA THR A 817 -8.43 -6.10 -31.26
C THR A 817 -7.10 -6.31 -30.59
N PHE A 818 -6.61 -5.30 -29.88
CA PHE A 818 -5.37 -5.35 -29.12
C PHE A 818 -5.54 -4.56 -27.82
N ASP A 819 -4.92 -5.02 -26.74
CA ASP A 819 -5.07 -4.41 -25.42
C ASP A 819 -3.77 -3.69 -25.00
N LEU A 820 -3.91 -2.43 -24.61
CA LEU A 820 -2.84 -1.56 -24.12
C LEU A 820 -2.83 -1.43 -22.59
N SER A 821 -3.65 -2.21 -21.86
CA SER A 821 -3.78 -2.15 -20.40
C SER A 821 -2.49 -2.42 -19.62
N SER A 822 -1.54 -3.13 -20.23
CA SER A 822 -0.23 -3.42 -19.63
C SER A 822 0.81 -2.29 -19.82
N LEU A 823 0.41 -1.18 -20.44
CA LEU A 823 1.27 -0.03 -20.71
C LEU A 823 0.72 1.21 -20.00
N GLU A 824 1.60 2.00 -19.40
CA GLU A 824 1.27 3.31 -18.85
C GLU A 824 0.93 4.28 -19.98
N PHE A 825 -0.34 4.32 -20.39
CA PHE A 825 -0.79 4.97 -21.64
C PHE A 825 -0.28 6.41 -21.82
N SER A 826 -0.11 7.18 -20.74
CA SER A 826 0.41 8.56 -20.78
C SER A 826 1.91 8.65 -21.11
N GLU A 827 2.67 7.59 -20.86
CA GLU A 827 4.13 7.53 -21.06
C GLU A 827 4.52 7.10 -22.48
N TRP A 828 3.56 6.74 -23.32
CA TRP A 828 3.80 6.21 -24.65
C TRP A 828 2.94 6.89 -25.71
N SER A 829 3.56 7.18 -26.84
CA SER A 829 2.88 7.43 -28.11
C SER A 829 2.81 6.12 -28.89
N PHE A 830 1.74 5.96 -29.67
CA PHE A 830 1.42 4.72 -30.36
C PHE A 830 1.27 4.99 -31.86
N GLU A 831 1.82 4.09 -32.67
CA GLU A 831 1.65 4.10 -34.11
C GLU A 831 1.46 2.66 -34.61
N ILE A 832 0.42 2.41 -35.40
CA ILE A 832 0.29 1.14 -36.13
C ILE A 832 0.76 1.37 -37.55
N ILE A 833 1.67 0.52 -38.02
CA ILE A 833 2.09 0.48 -39.42
C ILE A 833 1.84 -0.91 -39.99
N GLY A 834 1.45 -0.98 -41.25
CA GLY A 834 1.22 -2.24 -41.94
C GLY A 834 0.95 -2.05 -43.42
N VAL A 835 0.65 -3.15 -44.09
CA VAL A 835 0.20 -3.14 -45.47
C VAL A 835 -1.07 -3.98 -45.63
N TRP A 836 -1.93 -3.59 -46.56
CA TRP A 836 -3.20 -4.28 -46.78
C TRP A 836 -3.60 -4.31 -48.25
N ALA A 837 -4.36 -5.31 -48.62
CA ALA A 837 -5.02 -5.47 -49.91
C ALA A 837 -6.46 -5.91 -49.66
N SER A 838 -7.38 -5.52 -50.54
CA SER A 838 -8.77 -5.93 -50.44
C SER A 838 -9.37 -6.10 -51.82
N ASP A 839 -10.36 -6.98 -51.94
CA ASP A 839 -11.11 -7.06 -53.19
C ASP A 839 -11.90 -5.78 -53.45
N ASN A 840 -11.94 -5.37 -54.72
CA ASN A 840 -12.45 -4.09 -55.21
C ASN A 840 -11.88 -2.82 -54.55
N ALA A 841 -12.30 -2.47 -53.32
CA ALA A 841 -11.84 -1.27 -52.64
C ALA A 841 -11.84 -1.41 -51.11
N GLY A 842 -10.71 -1.03 -50.50
CA GLY A 842 -10.62 -0.73 -49.07
C GLY A 842 -11.10 0.71 -48.85
N VAL A 843 -12.23 0.88 -48.18
CA VAL A 843 -12.91 2.17 -48.03
C VAL A 843 -12.34 2.99 -46.89
N ASP A 844 -11.93 2.34 -45.81
CA ASP A 844 -11.35 3.00 -44.65
C ASP A 844 -10.63 2.00 -43.74
N ILE A 845 -9.79 2.53 -42.87
CA ILE A 845 -9.33 1.85 -41.67
C ILE A 845 -9.81 2.69 -40.49
N LEU A 846 -10.53 2.10 -39.54
CA LEU A 846 -10.97 2.80 -38.33
C LEU A 846 -10.21 2.32 -37.11
N ILE A 847 -9.81 3.25 -36.26
CA ILE A 847 -9.28 2.98 -34.93
C ILE A 847 -10.34 3.39 -33.91
N ASN A 848 -10.81 2.45 -33.11
CA ASN A 848 -11.88 2.66 -32.13
C ASN A 848 -13.15 3.32 -32.73
N GLY A 849 -13.47 2.97 -33.98
CA GLY A 849 -14.60 3.53 -34.73
C GLY A 849 -14.35 4.92 -35.32
N VAL A 850 -13.15 5.49 -35.19
CA VAL A 850 -12.75 6.76 -35.80
C VAL A 850 -12.02 6.50 -37.11
N SER A 851 -12.52 7.11 -38.19
CA SER A 851 -11.94 7.04 -39.54
C SER A 851 -10.50 7.55 -39.56
N THR A 852 -9.60 6.81 -40.22
CA THR A 852 -8.23 7.28 -40.52
C THR A 852 -8.12 7.84 -41.94
N GLY A 853 -9.15 7.65 -42.77
CA GLY A 853 -9.19 8.10 -44.17
C GLY A 853 -8.32 7.27 -45.11
N GLN A 854 -7.81 6.13 -44.64
CA GLN A 854 -6.90 5.29 -45.40
C GLN A 854 -7.67 4.34 -46.30
N THR A 855 -7.43 4.44 -47.60
CA THR A 855 -8.14 3.69 -48.63
C THR A 855 -7.19 2.87 -49.49
N ASN A 856 -7.66 1.77 -50.07
CA ASN A 856 -6.97 1.08 -51.16
C ASN A 856 -7.96 0.77 -52.30
N GLN A 857 -7.50 0.46 -53.51
CA GLN A 857 -8.37 0.10 -54.66
C GLN A 857 -7.86 -1.13 -55.42
N GLN A 858 -7.21 -2.06 -54.73
CA GLN A 858 -6.59 -3.18 -55.41
C GLN A 858 -6.39 -4.43 -54.55
N PHE A 859 -6.41 -5.56 -55.25
CA PHE A 859 -6.22 -6.92 -54.72
C PHE A 859 -4.99 -7.63 -55.31
N ILE A 860 -4.21 -6.96 -56.18
CA ILE A 860 -3.05 -7.57 -56.89
C ILE A 860 -1.69 -7.17 -56.31
N GLU A 861 -1.63 -6.14 -55.48
CA GLU A 861 -0.46 -5.70 -54.71
C GLU A 861 -0.93 -5.04 -53.40
N TYR A 862 -0.02 -4.85 -52.45
CA TYR A 862 -0.33 -4.23 -51.16
C TYR A 862 -0.30 -2.70 -51.23
N SER A 863 -1.13 -2.06 -50.40
CA SER A 863 -1.05 -0.63 -50.08
C SER A 863 -0.56 -0.46 -48.64
N SER A 864 0.32 0.49 -48.37
CA SER A 864 0.77 0.79 -47.00
C SER A 864 -0.26 1.60 -46.24
N PHE A 865 -0.32 1.41 -44.92
CA PHE A 865 -1.12 2.24 -44.03
C PHE A 865 -0.38 2.54 -42.71
N THR A 866 -0.69 3.71 -42.12
CA THR A 866 -0.16 4.21 -40.85
C THR A 866 -1.29 4.81 -40.02
N VAL A 867 -1.43 4.40 -38.75
CA VAL A 867 -2.39 4.94 -37.78
C VAL A 867 -1.62 5.53 -36.60
N ALA A 868 -1.57 6.85 -36.49
CA ALA A 868 -0.76 7.55 -35.48
C ALA A 868 -1.59 8.23 -34.37
N ALA A 869 -2.92 8.14 -34.41
CA ALA A 869 -3.80 8.79 -33.43
C ALA A 869 -5.11 8.00 -33.28
N GLY A 870 -5.87 8.27 -32.21
CA GLY A 870 -7.18 7.64 -31.95
C GLY A 870 -7.14 6.44 -31.00
N PHE A 871 -5.98 6.14 -30.40
CA PHE A 871 -5.81 5.13 -29.36
C PHE A 871 -6.46 5.55 -28.04
N VAL A 872 -6.91 4.57 -27.25
CA VAL A 872 -7.45 4.77 -25.90
C VAL A 872 -6.75 3.83 -24.90
N PRO A 873 -6.74 4.14 -23.59
CA PRO A 873 -6.27 3.19 -22.59
C PRO A 873 -7.04 1.87 -22.64
N GLY A 874 -6.33 0.74 -22.48
CA GLY A 874 -6.94 -0.60 -22.48
C GLY A 874 -7.25 -1.15 -23.88
N LEU A 875 -8.43 -1.78 -24.05
CA LEU A 875 -8.81 -2.47 -25.28
C LEU A 875 -9.06 -1.51 -26.43
N ASN A 876 -8.34 -1.70 -27.53
CA ASN A 876 -8.48 -0.98 -28.78
C ASN A 876 -8.97 -1.90 -29.91
N THR A 877 -9.63 -1.32 -30.91
CA THR A 877 -10.12 -2.03 -32.11
C THR A 877 -9.57 -1.40 -33.38
N LEU A 878 -9.07 -2.22 -34.30
CA LEU A 878 -8.67 -1.81 -35.65
C LEU A 878 -9.60 -2.46 -36.67
N ASP A 879 -10.38 -1.65 -37.36
CA ASP A 879 -11.40 -2.09 -38.31
C ASP A 879 -10.98 -1.78 -39.74
N PHE A 880 -11.05 -2.77 -40.62
CA PHE A 880 -10.82 -2.62 -42.05
C PHE A 880 -12.18 -2.68 -42.77
N VAL A 881 -12.52 -1.59 -43.47
CA VAL A 881 -13.74 -1.50 -44.26
C VAL A 881 -13.42 -1.90 -45.69
N VAL A 882 -14.01 -2.99 -46.16
CA VAL A 882 -13.83 -3.50 -47.52
C VAL A 882 -15.16 -3.41 -48.25
N ASN A 883 -15.20 -2.73 -49.39
CA ASN A 883 -16.37 -2.65 -50.26
C ASN A 883 -16.23 -3.61 -51.43
N ASN A 884 -17.16 -4.55 -51.53
CA ASN A 884 -17.31 -5.42 -52.68
C ASN A 884 -18.20 -4.73 -53.73
N ALA A 885 -17.58 -4.13 -54.75
CA ALA A 885 -18.17 -3.16 -55.67
C ALA A 885 -18.81 -3.80 -56.93
N SER A 886 -19.69 -4.78 -56.74
CA SER A 886 -20.39 -5.51 -57.83
C SER A 886 -21.91 -5.31 -57.80
N ASP A 887 -22.62 -5.56 -58.91
CA ASP A 887 -24.10 -5.59 -58.93
C ASP A 887 -24.65 -6.99 -58.62
N THR A 888 -23.78 -8.01 -58.56
CA THR A 888 -24.10 -9.42 -58.28
C THR A 888 -23.09 -10.00 -57.30
N PRO A 889 -23.44 -11.03 -56.50
CA PRO A 889 -22.46 -11.66 -55.62
C PRO A 889 -21.21 -12.14 -56.37
N ASN A 890 -20.05 -11.91 -55.78
CA ASN A 890 -18.72 -12.20 -56.32
C ASN A 890 -17.73 -12.35 -55.15
N PRO A 891 -16.51 -12.85 -55.39
CA PRO A 891 -15.51 -12.97 -54.35
C PRO A 891 -15.20 -11.63 -53.68
N THR A 892 -15.01 -11.64 -52.37
CA THR A 892 -14.60 -10.49 -51.54
C THR A 892 -13.62 -10.98 -50.48
N GLY A 893 -12.70 -10.14 -50.06
CA GLY A 893 -11.73 -10.53 -49.03
C GLY A 893 -10.85 -9.39 -48.57
N LEU A 894 -10.19 -9.62 -47.44
CA LEU A 894 -9.18 -8.76 -46.85
C LEU A 894 -7.88 -9.54 -46.71
N ARG A 895 -6.75 -8.86 -46.95
CA ARG A 895 -5.44 -9.36 -46.58
C ARG A 895 -4.62 -8.27 -45.92
N VAL A 896 -4.14 -8.52 -44.71
CA VAL A 896 -3.24 -7.63 -43.97
C VAL A 896 -1.91 -8.34 -43.74
N HIS A 897 -0.81 -7.63 -43.98
CA HIS A 897 0.56 -8.11 -43.85
C HIS A 897 1.43 -7.04 -43.15
N ASP A 898 2.50 -7.47 -42.49
CA ASP A 898 3.45 -6.64 -41.74
C ASP A 898 2.81 -5.65 -40.75
N VAL A 899 1.63 -5.98 -40.21
CA VAL A 899 0.94 -5.11 -39.24
C VAL A 899 1.64 -5.20 -37.88
N ARG A 900 2.02 -4.05 -37.34
CA ARG A 900 2.72 -3.96 -36.04
C ARG A 900 2.40 -2.67 -35.32
N LEU A 901 2.36 -2.75 -33.99
CA LEU A 901 2.25 -1.60 -33.09
C LEU A 901 3.66 -1.15 -32.69
N VAL A 902 4.00 0.08 -33.05
CA VAL A 902 5.21 0.80 -32.63
C VAL A 902 4.83 1.69 -31.45
N VAL A 903 5.59 1.61 -30.37
CA VAL A 903 5.45 2.48 -29.20
C VAL A 903 6.71 3.30 -28.99
N THR A 904 6.53 4.59 -28.78
CA THR A 904 7.63 5.52 -28.57
C THR A 904 7.37 6.27 -27.27
N PRO A 905 8.31 6.30 -26.31
CA PRO A 905 8.11 7.01 -25.04
C PRO A 905 7.84 8.50 -25.29
N THR A 906 6.89 9.05 -24.55
CA THR A 906 6.62 10.50 -24.52
C THR A 906 7.58 11.23 -23.58
N THR A 907 8.20 10.50 -22.64
CA THR A 907 9.11 11.05 -21.63
C THR A 907 10.50 10.41 -21.68
N ASP A 908 11.51 11.16 -21.22
CA ASP A 908 12.88 10.68 -21.05
C ASP A 908 13.07 9.94 -19.70
N GLN A 909 14.31 9.56 -19.36
CA GLN A 909 14.64 8.89 -18.08
C GLN A 909 14.28 9.71 -16.81
N ARG A 910 13.99 11.01 -16.94
CA ARG A 910 13.59 11.91 -15.86
C ARG A 910 12.06 11.92 -15.67
N GLY A 911 11.30 11.32 -16.60
CA GLY A 911 9.85 11.44 -16.65
C GLY A 911 9.37 12.79 -17.20
N LEU A 912 10.26 13.57 -17.82
CA LEU A 912 9.93 14.84 -18.46
C LEU A 912 9.66 14.63 -19.96
N ALA A 913 8.80 15.48 -20.55
CA ALA A 913 8.48 15.41 -21.97
C ALA A 913 9.76 15.53 -22.82
N ARG A 914 9.86 14.69 -23.86
CA ARG A 914 11.00 14.74 -24.79
C ARG A 914 10.93 15.99 -25.67
N ASN A 915 12.04 16.71 -25.79
CA ASN A 915 12.16 17.87 -26.67
C ASN A 915 13.06 17.51 -27.87
N VAL A 916 12.45 17.40 -29.06
CA VAL A 916 12.97 17.26 -30.45
C VAL A 916 13.93 16.10 -30.90
N ASN A 917 13.57 15.51 -32.07
CA ASN A 917 14.37 14.82 -33.12
C ASN A 917 15.08 13.44 -32.99
N GLY A 918 14.65 12.54 -32.12
CA GLY A 918 15.06 11.13 -32.22
C GLY A 918 14.99 10.42 -30.89
N VAL A 919 14.98 9.08 -30.86
CA VAL A 919 14.97 8.31 -29.60
C VAL A 919 16.41 8.10 -29.18
N ASP A 920 16.80 8.61 -28.02
CA ASP A 920 18.13 8.31 -27.46
C ASP A 920 18.24 6.87 -26.97
N ILE A 921 19.46 6.35 -26.97
CA ILE A 921 19.79 5.12 -26.25
C ILE A 921 20.02 5.48 -24.78
N GLY A 922 19.14 5.01 -23.89
CA GLY A 922 19.34 5.09 -22.44
C GLY A 922 19.20 6.50 -21.85
N ALA A 923 20.34 7.15 -21.62
CA ALA A 923 20.45 8.41 -20.90
C ALA A 923 19.77 9.60 -21.59
N TYR A 924 19.51 10.64 -20.81
CA TYR A 924 18.91 11.91 -21.23
C TYR A 924 19.92 12.74 -22.03
N GLU A 925 19.54 13.25 -23.20
CA GLU A 925 20.24 14.32 -23.89
C GLU A 925 20.23 15.61 -23.06
N ALA A 926 21.36 16.01 -22.44
CA ALA A 926 21.44 17.37 -21.95
C ALA A 926 21.23 18.32 -23.12
N GLN A 927 20.18 19.15 -23.07
CA GLN A 927 20.12 20.32 -23.94
C GLN A 927 21.47 21.04 -23.83
N ALA A 928 22.05 21.42 -24.97
CA ALA A 928 23.19 22.32 -24.96
C ALA A 928 22.80 23.50 -24.04
N ALA A 929 23.66 23.82 -23.07
CA ALA A 929 23.36 24.91 -22.14
C ALA A 929 22.91 26.11 -22.98
N PRO A 930 21.76 26.74 -22.63
CA PRO A 930 21.23 27.83 -23.43
C PRO A 930 22.36 28.80 -23.71
N SER A 931 22.59 29.15 -24.97
CA SER A 931 23.78 29.88 -25.37
C SER A 931 23.38 30.92 -26.39
N ALA A 932 23.55 32.17 -25.99
CA ALA A 932 23.27 33.30 -26.86
C ALA A 932 24.46 33.70 -27.73
N ASP A 933 25.49 32.85 -27.85
CA ASP A 933 26.56 32.98 -28.85
C ASP A 933 26.07 32.30 -30.13
N PHE A 934 25.38 33.07 -30.96
CA PHE A 934 24.68 32.58 -32.15
C PHE A 934 25.59 32.52 -33.38
N ASP A 935 26.66 33.32 -33.43
CA ASP A 935 27.64 33.27 -34.53
C ASP A 935 28.89 32.41 -34.22
N SER A 936 28.92 31.81 -33.02
CA SER A 936 29.93 30.85 -32.55
C SER A 936 31.34 31.41 -32.53
N ASP A 937 31.47 32.72 -32.32
CA ASP A 937 32.78 33.37 -32.21
C ASP A 937 33.39 33.28 -30.80
N GLY A 938 32.59 32.82 -29.83
CA GLY A 938 32.99 32.52 -28.45
C GLY A 938 32.73 33.64 -27.46
N ASP A 939 32.23 34.80 -27.89
CA ASP A 939 31.79 35.89 -27.03
C ASP A 939 30.25 36.05 -27.17
N VAL A 940 29.56 36.47 -26.11
CA VAL A 940 28.13 36.85 -26.19
C VAL A 940 28.03 38.37 -26.19
N ASP A 941 27.82 38.96 -27.36
CA ASP A 941 27.94 40.39 -27.57
C ASP A 941 26.78 41.03 -28.38
N GLY A 942 26.99 42.24 -28.91
CA GLY A 942 25.98 42.95 -29.69
C GLY A 942 25.69 42.34 -31.07
N ALA A 943 26.61 41.54 -31.62
CA ALA A 943 26.42 40.79 -32.86
C ALA A 943 25.38 39.68 -32.67
N ASP A 944 25.43 38.98 -31.53
CA ASP A 944 24.44 37.98 -31.15
C ASP A 944 23.05 38.56 -30.93
N PHE A 945 22.98 39.70 -30.24
CA PHE A 945 21.72 40.41 -30.08
C PHE A 945 21.08 40.74 -31.43
N LEU A 946 21.90 41.11 -32.41
CA LEU A 946 21.46 41.39 -33.78
C LEU A 946 21.01 40.11 -34.51
N THR A 947 21.56 38.94 -34.17
CA THR A 947 21.12 37.64 -34.67
C THR A 947 19.76 37.27 -34.10
N TRP A 948 19.58 37.28 -32.78
CA TRP A 948 18.28 37.11 -32.12
C TRP A 948 17.23 38.10 -32.65
N GLN A 949 17.56 39.38 -32.74
CA GLN A 949 16.63 40.41 -33.21
C GLN A 949 16.15 40.16 -34.65
N ARG A 950 16.98 39.52 -35.49
CA ARG A 950 16.60 39.15 -36.87
C ARG A 950 15.76 37.88 -36.92
N GLY A 951 16.00 36.96 -35.99
CA GLY A 951 15.25 35.72 -35.83
C GLY A 951 13.88 35.88 -35.19
N PHE A 952 13.68 36.90 -34.36
CA PHE A 952 12.50 37.03 -33.51
C PHE A 952 11.17 36.77 -34.25
N GLY A 953 10.44 35.74 -33.81
CA GLY A 953 9.21 35.21 -34.39
C GLY A 953 9.41 34.11 -35.43
N THR A 954 10.62 33.57 -35.60
CA THR A 954 10.90 32.40 -36.45
C THR A 954 10.47 31.13 -35.73
N LEU A 955 9.83 30.21 -36.45
CA LEU A 955 9.48 28.87 -35.98
C LEU A 955 10.36 27.86 -36.73
N SER A 956 10.74 26.77 -36.08
CA SER A 956 11.78 25.83 -36.55
C SER A 956 13.13 26.50 -36.77
N ALA A 957 13.50 27.41 -35.86
CA ALA A 957 14.76 28.12 -35.87
C ALA A 957 15.94 27.19 -35.51
N ALA A 958 17.12 27.49 -36.07
CA ALA A 958 18.38 26.94 -35.57
C ALA A 958 19.04 27.97 -34.64
N LYS A 959 20.04 27.55 -33.85
CA LYS A 959 20.80 28.45 -32.98
C LYS A 959 21.32 29.71 -33.71
N MET A 960 21.82 29.55 -34.94
CA MET A 960 22.31 30.67 -35.74
C MET A 960 21.22 31.65 -36.20
N ASP A 961 19.95 31.27 -36.05
CA ASP A 961 18.79 32.13 -36.31
C ASP A 961 18.40 32.92 -35.06
N GLY A 962 19.00 32.66 -33.89
CA GLY A 962 18.72 33.40 -32.65
C GLY A 962 18.04 32.59 -31.54
N ASP A 963 17.87 31.29 -31.72
CA ASP A 963 17.32 30.35 -30.76
C ASP A 963 18.39 29.98 -29.72
N ALA A 964 18.31 30.58 -28.53
CA ALA A 964 19.30 30.46 -27.47
C ALA A 964 19.01 29.30 -26.54
N ASP A 965 17.74 28.94 -26.30
CA ASP A 965 17.35 27.85 -25.41
C ASP A 965 17.04 26.52 -26.11
N ASN A 966 17.17 26.51 -27.44
CA ASN A 966 17.00 25.37 -28.35
C ASN A 966 15.57 24.80 -28.31
N ASP A 967 14.55 25.65 -28.21
CA ASP A 967 13.15 25.25 -28.29
C ASP A 967 12.56 25.31 -29.72
N ALA A 968 13.42 25.68 -30.69
CA ALA A 968 13.12 25.83 -32.10
C ALA A 968 12.18 26.98 -32.43
N ASP A 969 11.97 27.94 -31.53
CA ASP A 969 11.49 29.27 -31.89
C ASP A 969 12.49 30.36 -31.48
N VAL A 970 12.19 31.60 -31.86
CA VAL A 970 13.03 32.75 -31.47
C VAL A 970 12.13 33.77 -30.82
N ASP A 971 12.17 33.87 -29.50
CA ASP A 971 11.21 34.63 -28.72
C ASP A 971 11.82 35.43 -27.55
N ALA A 972 11.03 35.73 -26.53
CA ALA A 972 11.48 36.53 -25.39
C ALA A 972 12.36 35.74 -24.40
N ASP A 973 12.26 34.42 -24.41
CA ASP A 973 13.00 33.55 -23.51
C ASP A 973 14.47 33.41 -24.00
N ASP A 974 14.70 33.40 -25.32
CA ASP A 974 16.06 33.52 -25.89
C ASP A 974 16.74 34.83 -25.56
N LEU A 975 15.96 35.92 -25.55
CA LEU A 975 16.47 37.22 -25.15
C LEU A 975 16.90 37.21 -23.69
N ALA A 976 16.18 36.49 -22.83
CA ALA A 976 16.54 36.36 -21.42
C ALA A 976 17.87 35.61 -21.26
N VAL A 977 18.13 34.61 -22.10
CA VAL A 977 19.43 33.92 -22.18
C VAL A 977 20.53 34.89 -22.63
N TRP A 978 20.32 35.68 -23.69
CA TRP A 978 21.28 36.70 -24.11
C TRP A 978 21.56 37.74 -23.02
N GLN A 979 20.52 38.23 -22.33
CA GLN A 979 20.68 39.22 -21.27
C GLN A 979 21.48 38.71 -20.08
N THR A 980 21.40 37.41 -19.78
CA THR A 980 22.14 36.80 -18.67
C THR A 980 23.59 36.49 -19.04
N GLN A 981 23.87 36.27 -20.32
CA GLN A 981 25.21 35.89 -20.80
C GLN A 981 26.01 37.04 -21.42
N PHE A 982 25.35 38.17 -21.73
CA PHE A 982 26.01 39.32 -22.34
C PHE A 982 27.26 39.76 -21.58
N GLY A 983 28.41 39.71 -22.25
CA GLY A 983 29.72 40.06 -21.68
C GLY A 983 30.44 38.94 -20.91
N SER A 984 30.02 37.67 -21.02
CA SER A 984 30.80 36.53 -20.52
C SER A 984 31.97 36.19 -21.46
N GLU A 985 33.22 36.18 -20.95
CA GLU A 985 34.40 35.68 -21.69
C GLU A 985 34.59 34.16 -21.50
N PRO A 986 35.15 33.43 -22.47
CA PRO A 986 35.25 31.96 -22.44
C PRO A 986 36.28 31.42 -21.42
N PRO A 987 36.11 30.18 -20.91
CA PRO A 987 37.16 29.49 -20.15
C PRO A 987 38.40 29.25 -21.02
N LEU A 988 39.59 29.36 -20.42
CA LEU A 988 40.92 29.39 -21.06
C LEU A 988 41.33 28.19 -21.98
N ALA A 989 40.46 27.22 -22.27
CA ALA A 989 40.82 25.99 -22.99
C ALA A 989 40.76 26.10 -24.53
N SER A 990 40.06 27.08 -25.12
CA SER A 990 39.82 27.10 -26.58
C SER A 990 40.90 27.80 -27.42
N LYS A 991 41.91 28.45 -26.82
CA LYS A 991 42.89 29.26 -27.57
C LYS A 991 44.07 28.51 -28.19
N LEU A 992 44.17 27.19 -28.03
CA LEU A 992 45.34 26.41 -28.48
C LEU A 992 45.22 25.78 -29.89
N GLN A 993 44.10 25.92 -30.59
CA GLN A 993 43.89 25.20 -31.87
C GLN A 993 43.97 26.07 -33.14
N ALA A 994 44.35 27.35 -33.05
CA ALA A 994 44.31 28.26 -34.21
C ALA A 994 45.67 28.77 -34.75
N ASP A 995 46.82 28.45 -34.14
CA ASP A 995 48.13 28.90 -34.66
C ASP A 995 49.04 27.73 -35.05
N SER A 996 48.99 27.34 -36.32
CA SER A 996 49.91 26.36 -36.91
C SER A 996 50.61 26.89 -38.17
N VAL A 997 51.44 27.94 -38.08
CA VAL A 997 52.52 28.13 -39.08
C VAL A 997 53.74 28.87 -38.50
N ALA A 998 54.90 28.20 -38.57
CA ALA A 998 56.27 28.73 -38.82
C ALA A 998 57.37 28.36 -37.79
N GLU A 999 58.25 27.47 -38.27
CA GLU A 999 59.71 27.33 -38.08
C GLU A 999 60.35 27.21 -36.67
N ALA A 1000 61.05 26.07 -36.49
CA ALA A 1000 62.05 25.82 -35.44
C ALA A 1000 63.37 26.58 -35.74
N PRO A 1001 64.28 26.86 -34.76
CA PRO A 1001 65.15 25.80 -34.24
C PRO A 1001 65.64 25.88 -32.77
N VAL A 1002 65.79 24.70 -32.14
CA VAL A 1002 66.94 24.18 -31.35
C VAL A 1002 67.37 24.87 -30.02
N SER A 1003 67.27 24.07 -28.95
CA SER A 1003 68.24 23.77 -27.86
C SER A 1003 67.84 24.11 -26.41
N GLY A 1004 68.02 23.13 -25.52
CA GLY A 1004 68.19 23.37 -24.07
C GLY A 1004 67.43 22.38 -23.19
N GLN A 1005 68.15 21.42 -22.61
CA GLN A 1005 67.67 20.51 -21.57
C GLN A 1005 67.46 21.21 -20.22
N SER A 1006 66.63 20.58 -19.38
CA SER A 1006 66.57 20.62 -17.90
C SER A 1006 66.00 21.90 -17.29
N SER A 1007 65.27 21.92 -16.18
CA SER A 1007 64.70 20.93 -15.27
C SER A 1007 63.95 21.74 -14.19
N SER A 1008 62.85 21.21 -13.65
CA SER A 1008 62.36 21.47 -12.28
C SER A 1008 62.13 22.94 -11.87
N ALA A 1009 60.98 23.55 -12.23
CA ALA A 1009 60.49 24.76 -11.51
C ALA A 1009 59.00 25.15 -11.67
N ASP A 1010 58.20 24.67 -12.64
CA ASP A 1010 56.91 25.32 -12.95
C ASP A 1010 55.63 24.50 -12.65
N LEU A 1011 55.63 23.71 -11.58
CA LEU A 1011 54.40 23.19 -10.99
C LEU A 1011 54.45 23.48 -9.49
N ILE A 1012 53.87 24.60 -9.08
CA ILE A 1012 53.27 24.93 -7.77
C ILE A 1012 53.12 26.46 -7.73
N ASP A 1013 51.90 26.96 -7.91
CA ASP A 1013 51.29 28.12 -7.21
C ASP A 1013 50.13 28.73 -8.03
N ALA A 1014 49.02 27.99 -8.08
CA ALA A 1014 47.69 28.53 -8.36
C ALA A 1014 46.68 28.00 -7.32
N ALA A 1015 47.07 28.04 -6.05
CA ALA A 1015 46.21 27.73 -4.92
C ALA A 1015 46.46 28.73 -3.79
N MET A 1016 46.08 29.99 -4.01
CA MET A 1016 45.83 30.97 -2.94
C MET A 1016 45.25 32.25 -3.56
N ALA A 1017 43.92 32.38 -3.56
CA ALA A 1017 43.19 33.63 -3.28
C ALA A 1017 41.71 33.51 -3.70
N LEU A 1018 40.84 33.23 -2.74
CA LEU A 1018 39.49 33.80 -2.57
C LEU A 1018 39.01 33.18 -1.24
N ALA A 1019 38.78 33.90 -0.16
CA ALA A 1019 38.02 35.12 -0.07
C ALA A 1019 38.37 35.88 1.23
N TRP A 1020 38.15 37.21 1.25
CA TRP A 1020 37.65 37.88 2.45
C TRP A 1020 37.01 39.25 2.15
N MET A 1021 35.97 39.53 2.95
CA MET A 1021 35.20 40.76 3.23
C MET A 1021 33.76 40.66 2.70
N ASP A 1022 32.69 40.73 3.50
CA ASP A 1022 32.52 41.32 4.83
C ASP A 1022 31.40 40.61 5.62
N LEU A 1023 31.63 40.37 6.91
CA LEU A 1023 30.59 40.40 7.95
C LEU A 1023 31.21 40.98 9.23
N PRO A 1024 30.49 41.83 9.95
CA PRO A 1024 30.60 41.81 11.42
C PRO A 1024 29.24 42.01 12.12
N PRO A 1025 29.14 41.87 13.47
CA PRO A 1025 29.63 40.83 14.39
C PRO A 1025 28.46 40.38 15.36
N GLU A 1026 28.51 39.36 16.22
CA GLU A 1026 29.24 39.27 17.49
C GLU A 1026 29.04 37.90 18.22
N ARG A 1027 30.18 37.33 18.69
CA ARG A 1027 30.50 36.75 20.03
C ARG A 1027 29.64 35.61 20.65
N GLU A 1028 30.19 34.57 21.29
CA GLU A 1028 31.50 34.33 21.93
C GLU A 1028 31.73 32.82 22.27
N SER A 1029 32.91 32.28 21.91
CA SER A 1029 33.87 31.39 22.66
C SER A 1029 33.41 30.09 23.40
N LEU A 1030 34.07 28.92 23.31
CA LEU A 1030 35.46 28.58 23.75
C LEU A 1030 35.99 27.21 23.20
N PHE A 1031 37.31 27.17 22.94
CA PHE A 1031 38.24 26.11 22.44
C PHE A 1031 38.55 24.95 23.45
N VAL A 1032 39.20 23.81 23.13
CA VAL A 1032 40.68 23.59 22.96
C VAL A 1032 41.09 22.12 22.59
N ALA A 1033 42.10 21.97 21.70
CA ALA A 1033 43.20 20.95 21.54
C ALA A 1033 42.92 19.53 20.99
N GLN A 1034 43.81 18.81 20.26
CA GLN A 1034 45.15 19.01 19.64
C GLN A 1034 45.54 17.65 18.99
N VAL A 1035 46.11 17.62 17.78
CA VAL A 1035 46.77 16.42 17.21
C VAL A 1035 48.14 16.81 16.66
N GLU A 1036 49.17 16.10 17.12
CA GLU A 1036 50.57 16.22 16.70
C GLU A 1036 51.09 14.91 16.09
N SER A 1037 51.77 15.08 14.95
CA SER A 1037 53.06 14.45 14.59
C SER A 1037 53.12 13.07 13.90
N SER A 1038 53.83 13.09 12.76
CA SER A 1038 55.02 12.30 12.44
C SER A 1038 54.91 11.34 11.24
N ALA A 1039 55.51 11.76 10.12
CA ALA A 1039 56.03 10.91 9.07
C ALA A 1039 57.57 10.98 9.11
N GLU A 1040 58.25 9.83 8.91
CA GLU A 1040 59.56 9.64 8.22
C GLU A 1040 60.25 8.33 8.69
N THR A 1041 60.54 7.37 7.80
CA THR A 1041 61.90 7.02 7.30
C THR A 1041 61.95 5.77 6.38
N MET A 1042 62.41 6.02 5.14
CA MET A 1042 63.33 5.28 4.24
C MET A 1042 63.45 3.73 4.18
N ALA A 1043 63.07 3.19 3.01
CA ALA A 1043 63.86 2.44 2.00
C ALA A 1043 64.87 1.30 2.34
N THR A 1044 64.70 0.20 1.57
CA THR A 1044 65.68 -0.71 0.92
C THR A 1044 65.78 -2.20 1.34
N SER A 1045 65.84 -3.05 0.29
CA SER A 1045 66.46 -4.40 0.18
C SER A 1045 65.60 -5.66 0.40
N ALA A 1046 64.97 -6.11 -0.69
CA ALA A 1046 65.20 -7.35 -1.44
C ALA A 1046 65.52 -8.72 -0.74
N VAL A 1047 64.79 -9.74 -1.22
CA VAL A 1047 65.15 -11.17 -1.46
C VAL A 1047 64.81 -12.27 -0.41
N THR A 1048 64.21 -13.35 -0.94
CA THR A 1048 64.10 -14.78 -0.52
C THR A 1048 62.97 -15.28 0.40
N GLU A 1049 61.94 -15.89 -0.22
CA GLU A 1049 61.39 -17.28 -0.10
C GLU A 1049 61.18 -17.97 1.29
N PRO A 1050 60.25 -18.94 1.39
CA PRO A 1050 59.33 -19.10 2.52
C PRO A 1050 59.78 -20.14 3.56
N VAL A 1051 59.32 -19.97 4.81
CA VAL A 1051 59.40 -21.02 5.84
C VAL A 1051 58.01 -21.29 6.38
N ALA A 1052 57.50 -22.48 6.05
CA ALA A 1052 56.34 -23.09 6.64
C ALA A 1052 56.53 -23.30 8.15
N TYR A 1053 55.51 -22.96 8.94
CA TYR A 1053 55.34 -23.50 10.29
C TYR A 1053 54.00 -24.22 10.39
N ALA A 1054 54.12 -25.53 10.56
CA ALA A 1054 53.04 -26.44 10.87
C ALA A 1054 52.44 -26.13 12.25
N VAL A 1055 51.10 -26.06 12.32
CA VAL A 1055 50.37 -26.17 13.59
C VAL A 1055 49.81 -27.58 13.67
N SER A 1056 50.32 -28.33 14.66
CA SER A 1056 49.94 -29.71 14.97
C SER A 1056 48.55 -29.80 15.61
N ALA A 1057 47.81 -30.84 15.25
CA ALA A 1057 46.46 -31.19 15.69
C ALA A 1057 46.32 -31.57 17.18
N ALA A 1058 46.56 -30.62 18.10
CA ALA A 1058 46.48 -30.90 19.54
C ALA A 1058 45.93 -29.78 20.44
N GLN A 1059 45.09 -28.86 19.93
CA GLN A 1059 44.36 -27.88 20.76
C GLN A 1059 42.94 -27.58 20.24
N VAL A 1060 42.17 -28.63 19.94
CA VAL A 1060 40.72 -28.54 19.64
C VAL A 1060 39.92 -29.33 20.67
N ASP A 1061 40.15 -29.07 21.95
CA ASP A 1061 39.31 -29.65 23.00
C ASP A 1061 39.19 -28.69 24.19
N SER A 1062 38.43 -27.61 24.00
CA SER A 1062 37.74 -26.85 25.08
C SER A 1062 37.07 -25.58 24.54
N ALA A 1063 36.07 -25.71 23.67
CA ALA A 1063 34.98 -24.71 23.58
C ALA A 1063 33.90 -25.21 22.59
N LEU A 1064 32.99 -26.07 23.07
CA LEU A 1064 31.56 -26.08 22.75
C LEU A 1064 30.92 -27.32 23.38
N PRO A 1065 29.85 -27.13 24.15
CA PRO A 1065 28.59 -27.65 23.63
C PRO A 1065 27.49 -26.61 23.77
N GLN A 1066 26.72 -26.36 22.70
CA GLN A 1066 25.26 -26.25 22.66
C GLN A 1066 24.80 -25.76 21.27
N LEU A 1067 24.82 -26.64 20.27
CA LEU A 1067 23.80 -26.63 19.21
C LEU A 1067 23.50 -28.10 18.88
N GLY A 1068 22.53 -28.63 19.62
CA GLY A 1068 21.94 -29.91 19.31
C GLY A 1068 20.97 -29.77 18.14
N GLY A 1069 21.09 -30.67 17.17
CA GLY A 1069 19.96 -31.10 16.35
C GLY A 1069 19.98 -30.70 14.89
N ARG A 1070 20.88 -31.28 14.08
CA ARG A 1070 20.57 -31.72 12.71
C ARG A 1070 21.26 -33.05 12.42
N THR A 1071 20.55 -33.94 11.72
CA THR A 1071 20.90 -35.34 11.46
C THR A 1071 21.80 -35.51 10.23
N ALA A 1072 22.57 -36.59 10.21
CA ALA A 1072 23.61 -36.94 9.24
C ALA A 1072 23.08 -37.34 7.83
N THR A 1073 22.32 -36.47 7.17
CA THR A 1073 21.96 -36.66 5.74
C THR A 1073 22.11 -35.39 4.91
N GLU A 1074 22.73 -34.33 5.46
CA GLU A 1074 22.96 -33.04 4.79
C GLU A 1074 24.44 -32.61 4.78
N MET A 1075 25.38 -33.57 4.81
CA MET A 1075 26.81 -33.29 4.53
C MET A 1075 27.30 -34.15 3.36
N GLY A 1076 26.62 -34.00 2.24
CA GLY A 1076 26.94 -34.69 0.99
C GLY A 1076 27.64 -33.83 -0.06
N TRP A 1077 27.86 -32.53 0.16
CA TRP A 1077 28.36 -31.61 -0.87
C TRP A 1077 29.41 -30.62 -0.33
N LEU A 1078 30.45 -31.14 0.33
CA LEU A 1078 31.68 -30.37 0.62
C LEU A 1078 32.97 -31.20 0.58
N ALA A 1079 32.90 -32.42 0.05
CA ALA A 1079 34.05 -33.34 -0.02
C ALA A 1079 34.59 -33.57 -1.44
N GLU A 1080 33.96 -32.99 -2.48
CA GLU A 1080 34.42 -33.12 -3.88
C GLU A 1080 35.15 -31.87 -4.41
N GLU A 1081 34.99 -30.69 -3.82
CA GLU A 1081 35.68 -29.46 -4.28
C GLU A 1081 37.07 -29.25 -3.63
N LEU A 1082 37.36 -29.96 -2.52
CA LEU A 1082 38.65 -29.89 -1.84
C LEU A 1082 39.71 -30.84 -2.41
N LEU A 1083 39.34 -31.73 -3.34
CA LEU A 1083 40.27 -32.65 -4.01
C LEU A 1083 40.79 -32.13 -5.36
N GLU A 1084 40.17 -31.11 -5.94
CA GLU A 1084 40.58 -30.54 -7.24
C GLU A 1084 41.54 -29.33 -7.13
N LYS A 1085 41.76 -28.79 -5.94
CA LYS A 1085 42.73 -27.69 -5.69
C LYS A 1085 44.09 -28.12 -5.14
N LEU A 1086 44.40 -29.42 -5.13
CA LEU A 1086 45.69 -29.93 -4.63
C LEU A 1086 46.58 -30.62 -5.68
N VAL A 1087 46.21 -30.64 -6.96
CA VAL A 1087 47.11 -30.95 -8.08
C VAL A 1087 46.71 -30.10 -9.29
N GLY A 1088 47.30 -28.91 -9.42
CA GLY A 1088 47.12 -27.99 -10.54
C GLY A 1088 48.11 -26.85 -10.45
#